data_AF-A0A6M0FCX3-F1
#
_entry.id   AF-A0A6M0FCX3-F1
#
_cell.length_a   1.000
_cell.length_b   1.000
_cell.length_c   1.000
_cell.angle_alpha   90.00
_cell.angle_beta   90.00
_cell.angle_gamma   90.00
#
_symmetry.space_group_name_H-M   'P 1'
#
loop_
_entity.id
_entity.type
_entity.pdbx_description
1 polymer ?
#
loop_
_entity_poly.entity_id
_entity_poly.type
_entity_poly.pdbx_seq_one_letter_code
_entity_poly.pdbx_strand_id
1 'polypeptide(L)'
;MCSQLNPETTAVENLQQAEIYFAQGKLALAQAACQKALVQLPDFAPAYKTLGNISLAMGQKEEAMSWYTKALAAQPDWAEVYANMGSLYAMQKQWQLAIASYQKAISLQPNIAGFYRNLAKIWQVVGKPELAAECSYQVLTLEPESVTASECLSLGKALFDHQKLTEAMVCYGRAIELNPNLFRAYHLLGDALANQGSLDEAISYYQKAVKLQPNTWIAYQKLGKSLLEKGDFSAAIIAFEQAIEINPNSLWSYQKLGVAWMKLKNWDAVINAYRQAIELNSQNGFFYNNLGLALSEKKQWSEAVDAYKNAIELQPNNSGFYDNLAKVLSKQGQKEEAIACYSKVIELNPTNGDAYYSWGKILREIERFSEALDIYQKGLENLPTESQFFAKLESLLSQHKQSLIEDYRRCGKNYKKTGNLTQAIESYQKVTELQPQSSDYYELGMLWMEKQDWEAILFCYEKILYLEKKSGRYSQISRYKLLGVYLVKQGKIQQVIDCYHRVFQKYLQNLWWYYWLSISLSESGLIPEAVSLFKEWPKPQCYSLAKPKIDRNSSDSIYDKIWNWFNQENTKEFDFELENIDADNWEAEVNEIQNYFAKSEFLILDINKITESEQNRLQLLGISLEYLQIIALDNNQLENIYINYFNQELPAHPLKRTQHYPHSKLATPDRRFNNGVEFSQTIVEFQYMYAIDPLSGNLIRTNESFYLQDLTIIYRFVGVEVFYILTGSFGGWKLSLYIPKFEIVLILSDKDTHITKQTQSNYNTLKAYFVTYFREVKQYINSKQPRLLTSIVGFRRNLGHFFWQELNGIHYLYKNLLLDWIDCLAIGNYQHLQVTELFPELNNKKQLVLGKFSDMKKFQLLLNNNCLCFRVAEHFISQEYISRIYDFAWYKCSENFREALPNQDNNREFFPLLWVNLRTHNKSWKSQGQGYANIINKLSEDFPKIAIVFDGWIDCNKVVESIVKLLKPQVKIYNTLSFPLHESIVWAHQIDAYICVVGSGLVITSWLSDKPGVAHADRGHLNQQRFWSRVKENSIAPLFLKRQEIKPLQNRAYGNYQVDWQIIYQKIFQIIKKVEKEKLIAKDTN
;
A
#
# COMPACT_ATOMS: atom_id res chain seq x y z
N MET A 1 -51.97 -113.99 -36.57
CA MET A 1 -52.62 -115.22 -36.08
C MET A 1 -51.66 -115.89 -35.10
N CYS A 2 -52.04 -116.19 -33.86
CA CYS A 2 -53.40 -116.15 -33.35
C CYS A 2 -53.46 -115.97 -31.84
N SER A 3 -54.46 -115.18 -31.44
CA SER A 3 -55.09 -115.08 -30.13
C SER A 3 -54.78 -113.83 -29.29
N GLN A 4 -55.87 -113.07 -29.13
CA GLN A 4 -56.28 -112.23 -27.99
C GLN A 4 -55.54 -110.91 -27.80
N LEU A 5 -56.18 -109.86 -28.35
CA LEU A 5 -55.79 -108.47 -28.15
C LEU A 5 -55.87 -108.08 -26.68
N ASN A 6 -54.87 -107.29 -26.29
CA ASN A 6 -54.63 -106.71 -24.98
C ASN A 6 -55.82 -105.83 -24.51
N PRO A 7 -56.31 -105.98 -23.26
CA PRO A 7 -57.44 -105.22 -22.71
C PRO A 7 -57.38 -103.70 -22.92
N GLU A 8 -56.18 -103.10 -22.85
CA GLU A 8 -55.98 -101.66 -23.05
C GLU A 8 -56.34 -101.19 -24.46
N THR A 9 -55.92 -101.92 -25.50
CA THR A 9 -56.21 -101.57 -26.90
C THR A 9 -57.72 -101.57 -27.15
N THR A 10 -58.39 -102.55 -26.56
CA THR A 10 -59.85 -102.69 -26.66
C THR A 10 -60.57 -101.55 -25.92
N ALA A 11 -60.03 -101.07 -24.80
CA ALA A 11 -60.58 -99.92 -24.09
C ALA A 11 -60.43 -98.61 -24.90
N VAL A 12 -59.29 -98.41 -25.55
CA VAL A 12 -59.03 -97.22 -26.39
C VAL A 12 -59.93 -97.19 -27.62
N GLU A 13 -60.09 -98.32 -28.33
CA GLU A 13 -60.98 -98.41 -29.49
C GLU A 13 -62.44 -98.13 -29.11
N ASN A 14 -62.90 -98.65 -27.97
CA ASN A 14 -64.24 -98.37 -27.46
C ASN A 14 -64.43 -96.89 -27.07
N LEU A 15 -63.39 -96.24 -26.53
CA LEU A 15 -63.44 -94.80 -26.24
C LEU A 15 -63.47 -93.96 -27.52
N GLN A 16 -62.66 -94.28 -28.51
CA GLN A 16 -62.69 -93.57 -29.79
C GLN A 16 -64.07 -93.69 -30.44
N GLN A 17 -64.66 -94.88 -30.40
CA GLN A 17 -66.03 -95.07 -30.85
C GLN A 17 -67.04 -94.25 -30.03
N ALA A 18 -66.84 -94.13 -28.72
CA ALA A 18 -67.67 -93.29 -27.86
C ALA A 18 -67.57 -91.80 -28.20
N GLU A 19 -66.36 -91.29 -28.44
CA GLU A 19 -66.14 -89.89 -28.82
C GLU A 19 -66.75 -89.56 -30.19
N ILE A 20 -66.68 -90.49 -31.15
CA ILE A 20 -67.37 -90.35 -32.45
C ILE A 20 -68.89 -90.32 -32.26
N TYR A 21 -69.45 -91.23 -31.46
CA TYR A 21 -70.89 -91.22 -31.17
C TYR A 21 -71.32 -89.96 -30.42
N PHE A 22 -70.48 -89.44 -29.53
CA PHE A 22 -70.74 -88.20 -28.81
C PHE A 22 -70.76 -86.99 -29.74
N ALA A 23 -69.77 -86.88 -30.65
CA ALA A 23 -69.74 -85.84 -31.66
C ALA A 23 -70.94 -85.90 -32.63
N GLN A 24 -71.47 -87.11 -32.90
CA GLN A 24 -72.70 -87.31 -33.68
C GLN A 24 -74.00 -87.07 -32.88
N GLY A 25 -73.92 -86.75 -31.59
CA GLY A 25 -75.08 -86.54 -30.71
C GLY A 25 -75.81 -87.82 -30.29
N LYS A 26 -75.26 -89.01 -30.54
CA LYS A 26 -75.85 -90.30 -30.15
C LYS A 26 -75.45 -90.68 -28.73
N LEU A 27 -75.95 -89.92 -27.76
CA LEU A 27 -75.44 -89.89 -26.39
C LEU A 27 -75.51 -91.24 -25.64
N ALA A 28 -76.60 -92.00 -25.76
CA ALA A 28 -76.74 -93.29 -25.08
C ALA A 28 -75.77 -94.36 -25.62
N LEU A 29 -75.51 -94.34 -26.94
CA LEU A 29 -74.54 -95.25 -27.56
C LEU A 29 -73.10 -94.87 -27.19
N ALA A 30 -72.82 -93.57 -27.09
CA ALA A 30 -71.54 -93.06 -26.60
C ALA A 30 -71.29 -93.49 -25.15
N GLN A 31 -72.31 -93.37 -24.27
CA GLN A 31 -72.21 -93.79 -22.87
C GLN A 31 -71.97 -95.30 -22.75
N ALA A 32 -72.71 -96.12 -23.51
CA ALA A 32 -72.54 -97.57 -23.50
C ALA A 32 -71.13 -97.99 -23.99
N ALA A 33 -70.58 -97.30 -25.01
CA ALA A 33 -69.23 -97.55 -25.50
C ALA A 33 -68.15 -97.18 -24.47
N CYS A 34 -68.32 -96.06 -23.75
CA CYS A 34 -67.43 -95.72 -22.63
C CYS A 34 -67.51 -96.73 -21.48
N GLN A 35 -68.70 -97.25 -21.13
CA GLN A 35 -68.83 -98.27 -20.10
C GLN A 35 -68.14 -99.58 -20.51
N LYS A 36 -68.24 -99.97 -21.79
CA LYS A 36 -67.47 -101.11 -22.32
C LYS A 36 -65.97 -100.88 -22.23
N ALA A 37 -65.49 -99.67 -22.48
CA ALA A 37 -64.08 -99.32 -22.28
C ALA A 37 -63.64 -99.50 -20.81
N LEU A 38 -64.49 -99.09 -19.86
CA LEU A 38 -64.22 -99.20 -18.43
C LEU A 38 -64.30 -100.64 -17.89
N VAL A 39 -65.11 -101.51 -18.50
CA VAL A 39 -65.11 -102.94 -18.15
C VAL A 39 -63.77 -103.59 -18.49
N GLN A 40 -63.13 -103.17 -19.58
CA GLN A 40 -61.82 -103.68 -20.00
C GLN A 40 -60.67 -103.04 -19.22
N LEU A 41 -60.81 -101.76 -18.85
CA LEU A 41 -59.83 -101.03 -18.07
C LEU A 41 -60.54 -100.13 -17.04
N PRO A 42 -60.70 -100.58 -15.77
CA PRO A 42 -61.51 -99.88 -14.77
C PRO A 42 -61.06 -98.46 -14.42
N ASP A 43 -59.78 -98.13 -14.53
CA ASP A 43 -59.26 -96.80 -14.16
C ASP A 43 -58.93 -95.91 -15.38
N PHE A 44 -59.67 -96.08 -16.49
CA PHE A 44 -59.40 -95.36 -17.73
C PHE A 44 -59.92 -93.91 -17.71
N ALA A 45 -59.06 -92.97 -17.28
CA ALA A 45 -59.40 -91.54 -17.11
C ALA A 45 -60.06 -90.87 -18.33
N PRO A 46 -59.59 -91.08 -19.58
CA PRO A 46 -60.21 -90.46 -20.75
C PRO A 46 -61.66 -90.89 -20.98
N ALA A 47 -62.01 -92.14 -20.65
CA ALA A 47 -63.39 -92.60 -20.68
C ALA A 47 -64.25 -91.91 -19.61
N TYR A 48 -63.70 -91.66 -18.41
CA TYR A 48 -64.39 -90.87 -17.39
C TYR A 48 -64.61 -89.41 -17.81
N LYS A 49 -63.62 -88.73 -18.43
CA LYS A 49 -63.80 -87.38 -18.99
C LYS A 49 -64.93 -87.38 -20.02
N THR A 50 -64.89 -88.31 -20.97
CA THR A 50 -65.88 -88.37 -22.05
C THR A 50 -67.27 -88.70 -21.51
N LEU A 51 -67.40 -89.57 -20.51
CA LEU A 51 -68.65 -89.78 -19.77
C LEU A 51 -69.14 -88.53 -19.06
N GLY A 52 -68.24 -87.74 -18.46
CA GLY A 52 -68.59 -86.46 -17.85
C GLY A 52 -69.16 -85.47 -18.87
N ASN A 53 -68.51 -85.35 -20.03
CA ASN A 53 -68.98 -84.52 -21.14
C ASN A 53 -70.34 -84.99 -21.67
N ILE A 54 -70.52 -86.31 -21.84
CA ILE A 54 -71.78 -86.92 -22.28
C ILE A 54 -72.89 -86.63 -21.26
N SER A 55 -72.63 -86.84 -19.97
CA SER A 55 -73.60 -86.63 -18.88
C SER A 55 -73.99 -85.15 -18.80
N LEU A 56 -73.03 -84.25 -18.99
CA LEU A 56 -73.29 -82.82 -19.04
C LEU A 56 -74.18 -82.45 -20.24
N ALA A 57 -73.93 -83.03 -21.41
CA ALA A 57 -74.76 -82.83 -22.60
C ALA A 57 -76.18 -83.41 -22.45
N MET A 58 -76.35 -84.48 -21.66
CA MET A 58 -77.66 -85.00 -21.26
C MET A 58 -78.35 -84.15 -20.17
N GLY A 59 -77.69 -83.12 -19.65
CA GLY A 59 -78.21 -82.26 -18.58
C GLY A 59 -78.04 -82.82 -17.17
N GLN A 60 -77.37 -83.97 -17.01
CA GLN A 60 -77.13 -84.65 -15.74
C GLN A 60 -75.86 -84.10 -15.08
N LYS A 61 -75.98 -82.93 -14.45
CA LYS A 61 -74.84 -82.15 -13.93
C LYS A 61 -74.10 -82.81 -12.76
N GLU A 62 -74.83 -83.46 -11.85
CA GLU A 62 -74.23 -84.16 -10.69
C GLU A 62 -73.45 -85.39 -11.14
N GLU A 63 -73.99 -86.12 -12.11
CA GLU A 63 -73.33 -87.27 -12.69
C GLU A 63 -72.10 -86.87 -13.49
N ALA A 64 -72.18 -85.78 -14.26
CA ALA A 64 -71.04 -85.18 -14.95
C ALA A 64 -69.91 -84.82 -13.97
N MET A 65 -70.24 -84.19 -12.84
CA MET A 65 -69.26 -83.88 -11.79
C MET A 65 -68.63 -85.14 -11.19
N SER A 66 -69.43 -86.19 -10.95
CA SER A 66 -68.91 -87.47 -10.45
C SER A 66 -67.92 -88.08 -11.44
N TRP A 67 -68.23 -88.07 -12.74
CA TRP A 67 -67.35 -88.59 -13.77
C TRP A 67 -66.09 -87.74 -13.96
N TYR A 68 -66.17 -86.41 -13.94
CA TYR A 68 -64.97 -85.57 -13.96
C TYR A 68 -64.09 -85.76 -12.73
N THR A 69 -64.69 -85.99 -11.56
CA THR A 69 -63.95 -86.27 -10.33
C THR A 69 -63.21 -87.60 -10.43
N LYS A 70 -63.84 -88.64 -11.01
CA LYS A 70 -63.15 -89.91 -11.31
C LYS A 70 -62.06 -89.74 -12.37
N ALA A 71 -62.29 -88.92 -13.39
CA ALA A 71 -61.29 -88.61 -14.40
C ALA A 71 -60.05 -87.97 -13.78
N LEU A 72 -60.22 -87.02 -12.86
CA LEU A 72 -59.13 -86.37 -12.16
C LEU A 72 -58.49 -87.25 -11.08
N ALA A 73 -59.25 -88.16 -10.46
CA ALA A 73 -58.68 -89.14 -9.53
C ALA A 73 -57.71 -90.10 -10.24
N ALA A 74 -58.04 -90.49 -11.47
CA ALA A 74 -57.17 -91.32 -12.32
C ALA A 74 -56.05 -90.50 -13.00
N GLN A 75 -56.32 -89.23 -13.36
CA GLN A 75 -55.34 -88.32 -13.96
C GLN A 75 -55.48 -86.89 -13.40
N PRO A 76 -54.71 -86.53 -12.35
CA PRO A 76 -54.88 -85.25 -11.64
C PRO A 76 -54.53 -84.00 -12.45
N ASP A 77 -53.63 -84.07 -13.42
CA ASP A 77 -53.10 -82.89 -14.13
C ASP A 77 -53.75 -82.69 -15.51
N TRP A 78 -55.08 -82.58 -15.56
CA TRP A 78 -55.82 -82.39 -16.82
C TRP A 78 -56.53 -81.03 -16.91
N ALA A 79 -55.88 -80.08 -17.61
CA ALA A 79 -56.35 -78.69 -17.73
C ALA A 79 -57.77 -78.54 -18.28
N GLU A 80 -58.10 -79.28 -19.34
CA GLU A 80 -59.41 -79.25 -19.99
C GLU A 80 -60.53 -79.71 -19.03
N VAL A 81 -60.28 -80.74 -18.21
CA VAL A 81 -61.26 -81.23 -17.23
C VAL A 81 -61.50 -80.17 -16.14
N TYR A 82 -60.45 -79.51 -15.66
CA TYR A 82 -60.60 -78.38 -14.73
C TYR A 82 -61.36 -77.21 -15.36
N ALA A 83 -61.13 -76.89 -16.65
CA ALA A 83 -61.90 -75.85 -17.34
C ALA A 83 -63.38 -76.23 -17.54
N ASN A 84 -63.66 -77.51 -17.79
CA ASN A 84 -65.03 -78.03 -17.90
C ASN A 84 -65.74 -77.99 -16.53
N MET A 85 -65.06 -78.36 -15.45
CA MET A 85 -65.57 -78.20 -14.09
C MET A 85 -65.77 -76.72 -13.73
N GLY A 86 -64.84 -75.83 -14.10
CA GLY A 86 -64.98 -74.39 -13.90
C GLY A 86 -66.20 -73.82 -14.62
N SER A 87 -66.46 -74.29 -15.83
CA SER A 87 -67.66 -73.94 -16.60
C SER A 87 -68.94 -74.43 -15.92
N LEU A 88 -68.91 -75.67 -15.40
CA LEU A 88 -70.05 -76.26 -14.69
C LEU A 88 -70.34 -75.55 -13.36
N TYR A 89 -69.31 -75.20 -12.58
CA TYR A 89 -69.45 -74.38 -11.38
C TYR A 89 -69.96 -72.98 -11.70
N ALA A 90 -69.50 -72.36 -12.81
CA ALA A 90 -70.00 -71.06 -13.27
C ALA A 90 -71.49 -71.13 -13.65
N MET A 91 -71.94 -72.21 -14.32
CA MET A 91 -73.36 -72.43 -14.62
C MET A 91 -74.22 -72.60 -13.36
N GLN A 92 -73.65 -73.13 -12.27
CA GLN A 92 -74.28 -73.24 -10.95
C GLN A 92 -74.12 -71.97 -10.10
N LYS A 93 -73.50 -70.91 -10.65
CA LYS A 93 -73.18 -69.63 -9.97
C LYS A 93 -72.25 -69.79 -8.76
N GLN A 94 -71.47 -70.87 -8.69
CA GLN A 94 -70.46 -71.09 -7.67
C GLN A 94 -69.14 -70.43 -8.08
N TRP A 95 -69.09 -69.10 -8.01
CA TRP A 95 -68.03 -68.28 -8.62
C TRP A 95 -66.62 -68.58 -8.11
N GLN A 96 -66.46 -68.80 -6.80
CA GLN A 96 -65.14 -69.09 -6.21
C GLN A 96 -64.57 -70.42 -6.69
N LEU A 97 -65.41 -71.46 -6.77
CA LEU A 97 -65.01 -72.76 -7.30
C LEU A 97 -64.72 -72.68 -8.79
N ALA A 98 -65.53 -71.91 -9.54
CA ALA A 98 -65.27 -71.67 -10.96
C ALA A 98 -63.93 -70.97 -11.19
N ILE A 99 -63.62 -69.91 -10.43
CA ILE A 99 -62.34 -69.19 -10.49
C ILE A 99 -61.18 -70.14 -10.18
N ALA A 100 -61.26 -70.89 -9.07
CA ALA A 100 -60.21 -71.81 -8.67
C ALA A 100 -59.97 -72.89 -9.75
N SER A 101 -61.04 -73.42 -10.35
CA SER A 101 -60.94 -74.40 -11.43
C SER A 101 -60.33 -73.80 -12.70
N TYR A 102 -60.73 -72.59 -13.12
CA TYR A 102 -60.12 -71.95 -14.29
C TYR A 102 -58.67 -71.52 -14.04
N GLN A 103 -58.33 -71.05 -12.84
CA GLN A 103 -56.95 -70.75 -12.47
C GLN A 103 -56.09 -72.01 -12.48
N LYS A 104 -56.62 -73.14 -11.99
CA LYS A 104 -55.93 -74.42 -12.09
C LYS A 104 -55.74 -74.84 -13.55
N ALA A 105 -56.76 -74.69 -14.39
CA ALA A 105 -56.65 -74.95 -15.83
C ALA A 105 -55.58 -74.08 -16.49
N ILE A 106 -55.55 -72.78 -16.18
CA ILE A 106 -54.53 -71.83 -16.66
C ILE A 106 -53.13 -72.21 -16.17
N SER A 107 -52.99 -72.63 -14.91
CA SER A 107 -51.69 -73.02 -14.36
C SER A 107 -51.11 -74.26 -15.06
N LEU A 108 -51.97 -75.15 -15.53
CA LEU A 108 -51.58 -76.36 -16.26
C LEU A 108 -51.32 -76.07 -17.74
N GLN A 109 -52.13 -75.20 -18.34
CA GLN A 109 -52.01 -74.84 -19.75
C GLN A 109 -52.35 -73.34 -19.99
N PRO A 110 -51.35 -72.45 -19.91
CA PRO A 110 -51.56 -70.99 -19.94
C PRO A 110 -51.70 -70.41 -21.35
N ASN A 111 -51.60 -71.20 -22.42
CA ASN A 111 -51.65 -70.71 -23.80
C ASN A 111 -53.05 -70.81 -24.44
N ILE A 112 -54.09 -71.11 -23.66
CA ILE A 112 -55.48 -71.20 -24.15
C ILE A 112 -56.25 -69.93 -23.79
N ALA A 113 -56.46 -69.04 -24.77
CA ALA A 113 -57.18 -67.77 -24.58
C ALA A 113 -58.61 -67.96 -24.07
N GLY A 114 -59.26 -69.07 -24.43
CA GLY A 114 -60.59 -69.43 -23.94
C GLY A 114 -60.70 -69.49 -22.41
N PHE A 115 -59.64 -69.90 -21.70
CA PHE A 115 -59.64 -69.95 -20.24
C PHE A 115 -59.64 -68.53 -19.64
N TYR A 116 -58.78 -67.64 -20.15
CA TYR A 116 -58.74 -66.24 -19.74
C TYR A 116 -60.01 -65.48 -20.09
N ARG A 117 -60.62 -65.77 -21.25
CA ARG A 117 -61.89 -65.14 -21.68
C ARG A 117 -63.04 -65.50 -20.74
N ASN A 118 -63.12 -66.75 -20.31
CA ASN A 118 -64.13 -67.19 -19.34
C ASN A 118 -63.85 -66.65 -17.94
N LEU A 119 -62.58 -66.62 -17.53
CA LEU A 119 -62.18 -66.06 -16.25
C LEU A 119 -62.42 -64.53 -16.18
N ALA A 120 -62.14 -63.79 -17.25
CA ALA A 120 -62.40 -62.35 -17.37
C ALA A 120 -63.89 -62.02 -17.17
N LYS A 121 -64.78 -62.81 -17.80
CA LYS A 121 -66.24 -62.68 -17.62
C LYS A 121 -66.64 -62.90 -16.16
N ILE A 122 -66.05 -63.88 -15.49
CA ILE A 122 -66.34 -64.13 -14.07
C ILE A 122 -65.83 -62.98 -13.21
N TRP A 123 -64.61 -62.48 -13.44
CA TRP A 123 -64.09 -61.33 -12.70
C TRP A 123 -64.94 -60.07 -12.88
N GLN A 124 -65.49 -59.86 -14.07
CA GLN A 124 -66.43 -58.76 -14.33
C GLN A 124 -67.74 -58.93 -13.53
N VAL A 125 -68.30 -60.13 -13.47
CA VAL A 125 -69.50 -60.44 -12.65
C VAL A 125 -69.22 -60.30 -11.15
N VAL A 126 -68.02 -60.65 -10.69
CA VAL A 126 -67.60 -60.55 -9.28
C VAL A 126 -67.21 -59.11 -8.88
N GLY A 127 -67.17 -58.18 -9.84
CA GLY A 127 -66.86 -56.76 -9.57
C GLY A 127 -65.37 -56.50 -9.37
N LYS A 128 -64.50 -57.26 -10.05
CA LYS A 128 -63.04 -57.10 -10.05
C LYS A 128 -62.54 -56.68 -11.45
N PRO A 129 -62.78 -55.42 -11.85
CA PRO A 129 -62.44 -54.93 -13.19
C PRO A 129 -60.93 -54.95 -13.48
N GLU A 130 -60.08 -54.84 -12.46
CA GLU A 130 -58.63 -54.92 -12.57
C GLU A 130 -58.17 -56.31 -13.05
N LEU A 131 -58.66 -57.37 -12.40
CA LEU A 131 -58.37 -58.75 -12.77
C LEU A 131 -59.03 -59.14 -14.10
N ALA A 132 -60.21 -58.56 -14.39
CA ALA A 132 -60.86 -58.72 -15.68
C ALA A 132 -60.04 -58.07 -16.82
N ALA A 133 -59.46 -56.89 -16.59
CA ALA A 133 -58.59 -56.20 -17.54
C ALA A 133 -57.29 -56.98 -17.77
N GLU A 134 -56.68 -57.54 -16.72
CA GLU A 134 -55.49 -58.40 -16.87
C GLU A 134 -55.79 -59.67 -17.68
N CYS A 135 -56.91 -60.34 -17.39
CA CYS A 135 -57.33 -61.50 -18.19
C CYS A 135 -57.65 -61.11 -19.65
N SER A 136 -58.29 -59.95 -19.86
CA SER A 136 -58.60 -59.44 -21.21
C SER A 136 -57.34 -59.04 -21.98
N TYR A 137 -56.31 -58.54 -21.29
CA TYR A 137 -55.00 -58.30 -21.88
C TYR A 137 -54.33 -59.61 -22.31
N GLN A 138 -54.44 -60.68 -21.52
CA GLN A 138 -53.98 -62.02 -21.95
C GLN A 138 -54.75 -62.56 -23.15
N VAL A 139 -56.05 -62.24 -23.27
CA VAL A 139 -56.81 -62.57 -24.49
C VAL A 139 -56.29 -61.79 -25.69
N LEU A 140 -56.00 -60.50 -25.53
CA LEU A 140 -55.40 -59.65 -26.58
C LEU A 140 -54.03 -60.18 -27.02
N THR A 141 -53.19 -60.67 -26.10
CA THR A 141 -51.86 -61.20 -26.45
C THR A 141 -51.91 -62.56 -27.15
N LEU A 142 -52.82 -63.45 -26.73
CA LEU A 142 -52.95 -64.79 -27.30
C LEU A 142 -53.73 -64.81 -28.63
N GLU A 143 -54.78 -63.99 -28.76
CA GLU A 143 -55.66 -63.91 -29.95
C GLU A 143 -55.87 -62.44 -30.39
N PRO A 144 -54.84 -61.75 -30.90
CA PRO A 144 -54.87 -60.31 -31.20
C PRO A 144 -55.82 -59.92 -32.35
N GLU A 145 -56.29 -60.89 -33.13
CA GLU A 145 -57.28 -60.70 -34.19
C GLU A 145 -58.73 -60.71 -33.68
N SER A 146 -58.95 -61.13 -32.42
CA SER A 146 -60.30 -61.31 -31.85
C SER A 146 -60.90 -60.06 -31.20
N VAL A 147 -60.16 -58.93 -31.18
CA VAL A 147 -60.52 -57.71 -30.45
C VAL A 147 -60.76 -56.51 -31.36
N THR A 148 -61.68 -55.63 -30.98
CA THR A 148 -62.01 -54.40 -31.72
C THR A 148 -61.25 -53.17 -31.21
N ALA A 149 -61.13 -52.13 -32.04
CA ALA A 149 -60.48 -50.86 -31.64
C ALA A 149 -61.10 -50.22 -30.39
N SER A 150 -62.43 -50.33 -30.21
CA SER A 150 -63.13 -49.79 -29.03
C SER A 150 -62.84 -50.60 -27.77
N GLU A 151 -62.74 -51.92 -27.88
CA GLU A 151 -62.34 -52.80 -26.78
C GLU A 151 -60.90 -52.52 -26.36
N CYS A 152 -59.98 -52.38 -27.32
CA CYS A 152 -58.59 -51.98 -27.06
C CYS A 152 -58.50 -50.60 -26.38
N LEU A 153 -59.28 -49.60 -26.83
CA LEU A 153 -59.30 -48.29 -26.18
C LEU A 153 -59.81 -48.35 -24.73
N SER A 154 -60.87 -49.13 -24.51
CA SER A 154 -61.51 -49.26 -23.19
C SER A 154 -60.63 -50.06 -22.22
N LEU A 155 -60.00 -51.14 -22.72
CA LEU A 155 -59.01 -51.92 -21.98
C LEU A 155 -57.77 -51.08 -21.66
N GLY A 156 -57.24 -50.33 -22.62
CA GLY A 156 -56.10 -49.44 -22.42
C GLY A 156 -56.39 -48.38 -21.35
N LYS A 157 -57.60 -47.80 -21.35
CA LYS A 157 -58.03 -46.87 -20.30
C LYS A 157 -58.11 -47.53 -18.94
N ALA A 158 -58.73 -48.70 -18.85
CA ALA A 158 -58.81 -49.43 -17.59
C ALA A 158 -57.40 -49.74 -17.04
N LEU A 159 -56.48 -50.20 -17.89
CA LEU A 159 -55.09 -50.48 -17.51
C LEU A 159 -54.33 -49.21 -17.08
N PHE A 160 -54.54 -48.08 -17.77
CA PHE A 160 -53.95 -46.79 -17.41
C PHE A 160 -54.44 -46.31 -16.03
N ASP A 161 -55.75 -46.39 -15.77
CA ASP A 161 -56.36 -46.01 -14.49
C ASP A 161 -55.83 -46.88 -13.33
N HIS A 162 -55.39 -48.11 -13.61
CA HIS A 162 -54.77 -49.04 -12.66
C HIS A 162 -53.23 -49.07 -12.72
N GLN A 163 -52.61 -48.03 -13.29
CA GLN A 163 -51.15 -47.82 -13.34
C GLN A 163 -50.35 -48.88 -14.13
N LYS A 164 -51.01 -49.69 -14.97
CA LYS A 164 -50.38 -50.62 -15.93
C LYS A 164 -50.06 -49.89 -17.24
N LEU A 165 -49.13 -48.93 -17.16
CA LEU A 165 -48.84 -47.97 -18.24
C LEU A 165 -48.35 -48.66 -19.52
N THR A 166 -47.48 -49.67 -19.40
CA THR A 166 -46.93 -50.40 -20.55
C THR A 166 -47.99 -51.17 -21.33
N GLU A 167 -48.87 -51.87 -20.64
CA GLU A 167 -49.97 -52.64 -21.21
C GLU A 167 -51.04 -51.71 -21.79
N ALA A 168 -51.30 -50.57 -21.14
CA ALA A 168 -52.18 -49.53 -21.67
C ALA A 168 -51.67 -48.97 -23.00
N MET A 169 -50.36 -48.71 -23.13
CA MET A 169 -49.75 -48.23 -24.38
C MET A 169 -49.90 -49.24 -25.52
N VAL A 170 -49.70 -50.54 -25.24
CA VAL A 170 -49.93 -51.61 -26.22
C VAL A 170 -51.39 -51.61 -26.68
N CYS A 171 -52.34 -51.47 -25.76
CA CYS A 171 -53.76 -51.41 -26.09
C CYS A 171 -54.12 -50.18 -26.92
N TYR A 172 -53.59 -49.00 -26.58
CA TYR A 172 -53.83 -47.79 -27.37
C TYR A 172 -53.16 -47.85 -28.76
N GLY A 173 -51.95 -48.42 -28.85
CA GLY A 173 -51.28 -48.67 -30.12
C GLY A 173 -52.11 -49.60 -31.02
N ARG A 174 -52.64 -50.68 -30.45
CA ARG A 174 -53.54 -51.59 -31.18
C ARG A 174 -54.85 -50.91 -31.60
N ALA A 175 -55.43 -50.05 -30.75
CA ALA A 175 -56.60 -49.28 -31.10
C ALA A 175 -56.35 -48.34 -32.29
N ILE A 176 -55.15 -47.77 -32.39
CA ILE A 176 -54.70 -46.94 -33.51
C ILE A 176 -54.52 -47.78 -34.79
N GLU A 177 -53.91 -48.96 -34.69
CA GLU A 177 -53.75 -49.87 -35.84
C GLU A 177 -55.10 -50.29 -36.43
N LEU A 178 -56.06 -50.62 -35.56
CA LEU A 178 -57.40 -51.05 -35.95
C LEU A 178 -58.28 -49.89 -36.44
N ASN A 179 -58.06 -48.67 -35.94
CA ASN A 179 -58.76 -47.47 -36.39
C ASN A 179 -57.84 -46.23 -36.36
N PRO A 180 -57.18 -45.89 -37.49
CA PRO A 180 -56.26 -44.76 -37.57
C PRO A 180 -56.88 -43.37 -37.36
N ASN A 181 -58.22 -43.23 -37.41
CA ASN A 181 -58.90 -41.94 -37.24
C ASN A 181 -59.39 -41.71 -35.79
N LEU A 182 -59.07 -42.62 -34.86
CA LEU A 182 -59.53 -42.55 -33.47
C LEU A 182 -58.67 -41.58 -32.64
N PHE A 183 -58.97 -40.27 -32.70
CA PHE A 183 -58.16 -39.24 -32.01
C PHE A 183 -57.98 -39.50 -30.50
N ARG A 184 -58.99 -40.08 -29.82
CA ARG A 184 -58.91 -40.42 -28.39
C ARG A 184 -57.78 -41.40 -28.08
N ALA A 185 -57.48 -42.33 -28.99
CA ALA A 185 -56.39 -43.27 -28.83
C ALA A 185 -55.02 -42.56 -28.90
N TYR A 186 -54.86 -41.63 -29.86
CA TYR A 186 -53.66 -40.78 -29.95
C TYR A 186 -53.48 -39.89 -28.71
N HIS A 187 -54.55 -39.26 -28.23
CA HIS A 187 -54.52 -38.44 -27.01
C HIS A 187 -54.13 -39.26 -25.76
N LEU A 188 -54.77 -40.41 -25.54
CA LEU A 188 -54.52 -41.24 -24.36
C LEU A 188 -53.15 -41.95 -24.42
N LEU A 189 -52.67 -42.30 -25.61
CA LEU A 189 -51.31 -42.78 -25.79
C LEU A 189 -50.28 -41.68 -25.48
N GLY A 190 -50.55 -40.44 -25.89
CA GLY A 190 -49.77 -39.27 -25.49
C GLY A 190 -49.71 -39.07 -23.98
N ASP A 191 -50.84 -39.23 -23.27
CA ASP A 191 -50.92 -39.15 -21.80
C ASP A 191 -50.06 -40.25 -21.13
N ALA A 192 -50.13 -41.49 -21.63
CA ALA A 192 -49.32 -42.60 -21.15
C ALA A 192 -47.81 -42.35 -21.34
N LEU A 193 -47.41 -41.89 -22.53
CA LEU A 193 -46.01 -41.56 -22.84
C LEU A 193 -45.49 -40.39 -22.01
N ALA A 194 -46.31 -39.35 -21.80
CA ALA A 194 -45.95 -38.22 -20.95
C ALA A 194 -45.75 -38.65 -19.49
N ASN A 195 -46.60 -39.54 -18.96
CA ASN A 195 -46.44 -40.10 -17.62
C ASN A 195 -45.20 -41.00 -17.49
N GLN A 196 -44.75 -41.64 -18.58
CA GLN A 196 -43.51 -42.40 -18.63
C GLN A 196 -42.26 -41.51 -18.81
N GLY A 197 -42.43 -40.20 -19.03
CA GLY A 197 -41.34 -39.26 -19.28
C GLY A 197 -40.87 -39.20 -20.74
N SER A 198 -41.54 -39.93 -21.66
CA SER A 198 -41.23 -39.94 -23.10
C SER A 198 -41.89 -38.76 -23.82
N LEU A 199 -41.40 -37.55 -23.52
CA LEU A 199 -42.03 -36.30 -23.96
C LEU A 199 -42.06 -36.12 -25.48
N ASP A 200 -41.02 -36.54 -26.20
CA ASP A 200 -40.94 -36.39 -27.67
C ASP A 200 -42.03 -37.18 -28.40
N GLU A 201 -42.23 -38.43 -27.98
CA GLU A 201 -43.27 -39.28 -28.53
C GLU A 201 -44.65 -38.76 -28.13
N ALA A 202 -44.83 -38.36 -26.87
CA ALA A 202 -46.08 -37.78 -26.39
C ALA A 202 -46.50 -36.56 -27.24
N ILE A 203 -45.56 -35.64 -27.53
CA ILE A 203 -45.78 -34.46 -28.38
C ILE A 203 -46.24 -34.89 -29.79
N SER A 204 -45.58 -35.89 -30.39
CA SER A 204 -45.95 -36.42 -31.72
C SER A 204 -47.38 -36.99 -31.74
N TYR A 205 -47.76 -37.74 -30.70
CA TYR A 205 -49.11 -38.29 -30.58
C TYR A 205 -50.16 -37.21 -30.29
N TYR A 206 -49.86 -36.21 -29.47
CA TYR A 206 -50.75 -35.06 -29.27
C TYR A 206 -50.92 -34.23 -30.55
N GLN A 207 -49.86 -34.01 -31.33
CA GLN A 207 -49.93 -33.32 -32.63
C GLN A 207 -50.84 -34.06 -33.61
N LYS A 208 -50.77 -35.39 -33.64
CA LYS A 208 -51.71 -36.22 -34.42
C LYS A 208 -53.15 -36.10 -33.88
N ALA A 209 -53.34 -36.09 -32.57
CA ALA A 209 -54.65 -35.94 -31.96
C ALA A 209 -55.32 -34.59 -32.30
N VAL A 210 -54.58 -33.47 -32.21
CA VAL A 210 -55.11 -32.14 -32.59
C VAL A 210 -55.33 -32.00 -34.09
N LYS A 211 -54.53 -32.68 -34.93
CA LYS A 211 -54.75 -32.70 -36.39
C LYS A 211 -56.03 -33.46 -36.77
N LEU A 212 -56.31 -34.57 -36.08
CA LEU A 212 -57.52 -35.37 -36.28
C LEU A 212 -58.78 -34.67 -35.75
N GLN A 213 -58.67 -33.93 -34.65
CA GLN A 213 -59.77 -33.14 -34.10
C GLN A 213 -59.30 -31.77 -33.58
N PRO A 214 -59.32 -30.73 -34.43
CA PRO A 214 -58.82 -29.39 -34.08
C PRO A 214 -59.59 -28.70 -32.94
N ASN A 215 -60.89 -28.95 -32.74
CA ASN A 215 -61.67 -28.26 -31.71
C ASN A 215 -61.52 -28.87 -30.30
N THR A 216 -60.35 -29.38 -29.94
CA THR A 216 -60.11 -30.08 -28.66
C THR A 216 -59.09 -29.34 -27.79
N TRP A 217 -59.56 -28.39 -26.97
CA TRP A 217 -58.68 -27.58 -26.10
C TRP A 217 -57.81 -28.42 -25.14
N ILE A 218 -58.32 -29.55 -24.64
CA ILE A 218 -57.58 -30.45 -23.73
C ILE A 218 -56.32 -31.01 -24.42
N ALA A 219 -56.41 -31.39 -25.69
CA ALA A 219 -55.27 -31.92 -26.44
C ALA A 219 -54.21 -30.84 -26.68
N TYR A 220 -54.62 -29.60 -26.96
CA TYR A 220 -53.71 -28.45 -27.06
C TYR A 220 -53.06 -28.09 -25.72
N GLN A 221 -53.78 -28.17 -24.61
CA GLN A 221 -53.20 -27.96 -23.27
C GLN A 221 -52.12 -28.99 -22.94
N LYS A 222 -52.39 -30.27 -23.23
CA LYS A 222 -51.44 -31.37 -23.01
C LYS A 222 -50.21 -31.21 -23.90
N LEU A 223 -50.42 -30.89 -25.18
CA LEU A 223 -49.36 -30.55 -26.12
C LEU A 223 -48.50 -29.39 -25.61
N GLY A 224 -49.12 -28.28 -25.21
CA GLY A 224 -48.43 -27.10 -24.68
C GLY A 224 -47.64 -27.40 -23.39
N LYS A 225 -48.20 -28.21 -22.48
CA LYS A 225 -47.49 -28.63 -21.26
C LYS A 225 -46.25 -29.45 -21.59
N SER A 226 -46.37 -30.46 -22.44
CA SER A 226 -45.24 -31.32 -22.81
C SER A 226 -44.16 -30.53 -23.56
N LEU A 227 -44.55 -29.58 -24.42
CA LEU A 227 -43.60 -28.67 -25.09
C LEU A 227 -42.89 -27.74 -24.10
N LEU A 228 -43.62 -27.21 -23.10
CA LEU A 228 -43.06 -26.38 -22.03
C LEU A 228 -42.06 -27.16 -21.17
N GLU A 229 -42.37 -28.42 -20.84
CA GLU A 229 -41.48 -29.32 -20.08
C GLU A 229 -40.25 -29.72 -20.89
N LYS A 230 -40.40 -29.92 -22.20
CA LYS A 230 -39.29 -30.17 -23.14
C LYS A 230 -38.39 -28.95 -23.35
N GLY A 231 -38.91 -27.74 -23.11
CA GLY A 231 -38.20 -26.48 -23.32
C GLY A 231 -38.45 -25.83 -24.70
N ASP A 232 -39.37 -26.36 -25.50
CA ASP A 232 -39.82 -25.70 -26.75
C ASP A 232 -40.90 -24.68 -26.42
N PHE A 233 -40.46 -23.54 -25.88
CA PHE A 233 -41.36 -22.49 -25.40
C PHE A 233 -42.19 -21.87 -26.53
N SER A 234 -41.63 -21.78 -27.74
CA SER A 234 -42.29 -21.17 -28.90
C SER A 234 -43.50 -21.98 -29.36
N ALA A 235 -43.33 -23.30 -29.50
CA ALA A 235 -44.44 -24.19 -29.85
C ALA A 235 -45.43 -24.34 -28.69
N ALA A 236 -44.96 -24.30 -27.44
CA ALA A 236 -45.84 -24.33 -26.26
C ALA A 236 -46.80 -23.13 -26.24
N ILE A 237 -46.31 -21.93 -26.57
CA ILE A 237 -47.11 -20.71 -26.68
C ILE A 237 -48.23 -20.90 -27.71
N ILE A 238 -47.89 -21.34 -28.93
CA ILE A 238 -48.86 -21.57 -30.00
C ILE A 238 -49.94 -22.56 -29.54
N ALA A 239 -49.53 -23.65 -28.88
CA ALA A 239 -50.48 -24.64 -28.38
C ALA A 239 -51.39 -24.07 -27.27
N PHE A 240 -50.86 -23.27 -26.34
CA PHE A 240 -51.69 -22.62 -25.32
C PHE A 240 -52.61 -21.54 -25.89
N GLU A 241 -52.17 -20.77 -26.89
CA GLU A 241 -53.00 -19.79 -27.61
C GLU A 241 -54.17 -20.48 -28.31
N GLN A 242 -53.92 -21.61 -28.99
CA GLN A 242 -54.98 -22.43 -29.59
C GLN A 242 -55.94 -23.01 -28.54
N ALA A 243 -55.42 -23.45 -27.37
CA ALA A 243 -56.28 -23.88 -26.27
C ALA A 243 -57.16 -22.75 -25.72
N ILE A 244 -56.65 -21.52 -25.66
CA ILE A 244 -57.37 -20.31 -25.21
C ILE A 244 -58.38 -19.85 -26.26
N GLU A 245 -58.05 -19.92 -27.55
CA GLU A 245 -58.97 -19.60 -28.64
C GLU A 245 -60.22 -20.49 -28.60
N ILE A 246 -60.03 -21.79 -28.30
CA ILE A 246 -61.13 -22.76 -28.16
C ILE A 246 -61.84 -22.61 -26.80
N ASN A 247 -61.11 -22.30 -25.72
CA ASN A 247 -61.67 -22.11 -24.38
C ASN A 247 -61.08 -20.86 -23.69
N PRO A 248 -61.71 -19.68 -23.91
CA PRO A 248 -61.20 -18.41 -23.38
C PRO A 248 -61.21 -18.29 -21.86
N ASN A 249 -61.99 -19.12 -21.14
CA ASN A 249 -62.09 -19.07 -19.67
C ASN A 249 -61.08 -20.00 -18.97
N SER A 250 -60.05 -20.46 -19.70
CA SER A 250 -59.09 -21.42 -19.19
C SER A 250 -57.99 -20.75 -18.36
N LEU A 251 -58.22 -20.58 -17.06
CA LEU A 251 -57.24 -20.03 -16.11
C LEU A 251 -55.87 -20.74 -16.19
N TRP A 252 -55.89 -22.06 -16.27
CA TRP A 252 -54.67 -22.87 -16.36
C TRP A 252 -53.88 -22.58 -17.64
N SER A 253 -54.56 -22.35 -18.77
CA SER A 253 -53.89 -22.03 -20.04
C SER A 253 -53.23 -20.66 -19.98
N TYR A 254 -53.89 -19.62 -19.45
CA TYR A 254 -53.27 -18.31 -19.25
C TYR A 254 -52.08 -18.36 -18.29
N GLN A 255 -52.17 -19.12 -17.20
CA GLN A 255 -51.05 -19.31 -16.27
C GLN A 255 -49.85 -19.95 -16.97
N LYS A 256 -50.07 -21.02 -17.75
CA LYS A 256 -48.99 -21.74 -18.45
C LYS A 256 -48.43 -20.94 -19.63
N LEU A 257 -49.27 -20.18 -20.32
CA LEU A 257 -48.87 -19.20 -21.33
C LEU A 257 -47.95 -18.14 -20.72
N GLY A 258 -48.32 -17.57 -19.57
CA GLY A 258 -47.48 -16.64 -18.82
C GLY A 258 -46.12 -17.23 -18.43
N VAL A 259 -46.09 -18.49 -17.97
CA VAL A 259 -44.83 -19.21 -17.69
C VAL A 259 -43.97 -19.40 -18.94
N ALA A 260 -44.57 -19.77 -20.07
CA ALA A 260 -43.84 -19.93 -21.33
C ALA A 260 -43.25 -18.59 -21.81
N TRP A 261 -44.01 -17.49 -21.73
CA TRP A 261 -43.52 -16.16 -22.06
C TRP A 261 -42.42 -15.66 -21.11
N MET A 262 -42.48 -16.01 -19.82
CA MET A 262 -41.39 -15.70 -18.88
C MET A 262 -40.09 -16.40 -19.27
N LYS A 263 -40.15 -17.65 -19.76
CA LYS A 263 -38.97 -18.37 -20.25
C LYS A 263 -38.33 -17.72 -21.48
N LEU A 264 -39.15 -17.12 -22.36
CA LEU A 264 -38.69 -16.32 -23.50
C LEU A 264 -38.38 -14.86 -23.15
N LYS A 265 -38.59 -14.44 -21.89
CA LYS A 265 -38.41 -13.05 -21.42
C LYS A 265 -39.23 -12.01 -22.21
N ASN A 266 -40.35 -12.41 -22.81
CA ASN A 266 -41.28 -11.48 -23.44
C ASN A 266 -42.22 -10.88 -22.38
N TRP A 267 -41.73 -9.89 -21.66
CA TRP A 267 -42.40 -9.36 -20.48
C TRP A 267 -43.77 -8.72 -20.77
N ASP A 268 -43.96 -8.13 -21.95
CA ASP A 268 -45.27 -7.60 -22.37
C ASP A 268 -46.33 -8.69 -22.48
N ALA A 269 -45.98 -9.83 -23.07
CA ALA A 269 -46.88 -10.98 -23.17
C ALA A 269 -47.13 -11.64 -21.80
N VAL A 270 -46.12 -11.65 -20.91
CA VAL A 270 -46.28 -12.11 -19.52
C VAL A 270 -47.29 -11.24 -18.77
N ILE A 271 -47.17 -9.91 -18.87
CA ILE A 271 -48.08 -8.96 -18.23
C ILE A 271 -49.51 -9.20 -18.70
N ASN A 272 -49.74 -9.33 -20.01
CA ASN A 272 -51.06 -9.59 -20.56
C ASN A 272 -51.63 -10.92 -20.08
N ALA A 273 -50.85 -12.00 -20.13
CA ALA A 273 -51.29 -13.33 -19.69
C ALA A 273 -51.67 -13.35 -18.20
N TYR A 274 -50.89 -12.71 -17.32
CA TYR A 274 -51.21 -12.66 -15.89
C TYR A 274 -52.32 -11.66 -15.56
N ARG A 275 -52.52 -10.57 -16.32
CA ARG A 275 -53.71 -9.72 -16.19
C ARG A 275 -54.99 -10.49 -16.51
N GLN A 276 -54.99 -11.27 -17.59
CA GLN A 276 -56.11 -12.15 -17.94
C GLN A 276 -56.33 -13.24 -16.87
N ALA A 277 -55.26 -13.83 -16.33
CA ALA A 277 -55.38 -14.78 -15.22
C ALA A 277 -55.97 -14.14 -13.94
N ILE A 278 -55.63 -12.87 -13.65
CA ILE A 278 -56.18 -12.09 -12.53
C ILE A 278 -57.66 -11.74 -12.76
N GLU A 279 -58.05 -11.38 -13.99
CA GLU A 279 -59.45 -11.15 -14.35
C GLU A 279 -60.31 -12.40 -14.12
N LEU A 280 -59.79 -13.58 -14.46
CA LEU A 280 -60.46 -14.86 -14.23
C LEU A 280 -60.44 -15.31 -12.77
N ASN A 281 -59.40 -14.96 -12.01
CA ASN A 281 -59.28 -15.28 -10.59
C ASN A 281 -58.34 -14.30 -9.86
N SER A 282 -58.94 -13.33 -9.19
CA SER A 282 -58.23 -12.28 -8.44
C SER A 282 -57.77 -12.70 -7.04
N GLN A 283 -58.04 -13.94 -6.59
CA GLN A 283 -57.73 -14.42 -5.24
C GLN A 283 -56.40 -15.17 -5.15
N ASN A 284 -55.61 -15.22 -6.22
CA ASN A 284 -54.34 -15.94 -6.24
C ASN A 284 -53.14 -14.98 -6.22
N GLY A 285 -52.51 -14.84 -5.05
CA GLY A 285 -51.34 -13.97 -4.85
C GLY A 285 -50.16 -14.27 -5.78
N PHE A 286 -50.02 -15.51 -6.27
CA PHE A 286 -48.94 -15.87 -7.22
C PHE A 286 -49.11 -15.18 -8.59
N PHE A 287 -50.33 -14.84 -9.01
CA PHE A 287 -50.52 -14.11 -10.26
C PHE A 287 -50.02 -12.67 -10.13
N TYR A 288 -50.33 -12.00 -9.01
CA TYR A 288 -49.81 -10.68 -8.71
C TYR A 288 -48.29 -10.66 -8.52
N ASN A 289 -47.71 -11.68 -7.88
CA ASN A 289 -46.25 -11.80 -7.77
C ASN A 289 -45.57 -11.97 -9.14
N ASN A 290 -46.12 -12.80 -10.03
CA ASN A 290 -45.56 -12.99 -11.37
C ASN A 290 -45.78 -11.77 -12.27
N LEU A 291 -46.89 -11.06 -12.11
CA LEU A 291 -47.12 -9.74 -12.73
C LEU A 291 -46.08 -8.72 -12.23
N GLY A 292 -45.85 -8.65 -10.92
CA GLY A 292 -44.83 -7.79 -10.31
C GLY A 292 -43.42 -8.10 -10.81
N LEU A 293 -43.09 -9.39 -10.99
CA LEU A 293 -41.81 -9.81 -11.59
C LEU A 293 -41.65 -9.28 -13.01
N ALA A 294 -42.66 -9.42 -13.86
CA ALA A 294 -42.61 -8.93 -15.24
C ALA A 294 -42.49 -7.40 -15.30
N LEU A 295 -43.25 -6.68 -14.47
CA LEU A 295 -43.20 -5.22 -14.37
C LEU A 295 -41.84 -4.72 -13.85
N SER A 296 -41.25 -5.43 -12.89
CA SER A 296 -39.89 -5.19 -12.37
C SER A 296 -38.83 -5.34 -13.48
N GLU A 297 -38.89 -6.41 -14.27
CA GLU A 297 -37.95 -6.60 -15.40
C GLU A 297 -38.11 -5.52 -16.48
N LYS A 298 -39.33 -5.00 -16.67
CA LYS A 298 -39.61 -3.83 -17.53
C LYS A 298 -39.24 -2.48 -16.90
N LYS A 299 -38.73 -2.47 -15.67
CA LYS A 299 -38.42 -1.24 -14.91
C LYS A 299 -39.65 -0.36 -14.62
N GLN A 300 -40.85 -0.92 -14.70
CA GLN A 300 -42.10 -0.27 -14.27
C GLN A 300 -42.25 -0.44 -12.77
N TRP A 301 -41.35 0.20 -12.02
CA TRP A 301 -41.13 -0.08 -10.61
C TRP A 301 -42.36 0.20 -9.74
N SER A 302 -43.12 1.26 -10.02
CA SER A 302 -44.31 1.63 -9.24
C SER A 302 -45.40 0.58 -9.36
N GLU A 303 -45.75 0.19 -10.58
CA GLU A 303 -46.76 -0.85 -10.84
C GLU A 303 -46.29 -2.21 -10.28
N ALA A 304 -44.99 -2.49 -10.31
CA ALA A 304 -44.44 -3.71 -9.70
C ALA A 304 -44.62 -3.72 -8.18
N VAL A 305 -44.37 -2.60 -7.50
CA VAL A 305 -44.63 -2.44 -6.06
C VAL A 305 -46.09 -2.69 -5.73
N ASP A 306 -47.02 -2.12 -6.50
CA ASP A 306 -48.46 -2.32 -6.28
C ASP A 306 -48.86 -3.80 -6.48
N ALA A 307 -48.34 -4.46 -7.51
CA ALA A 307 -48.56 -5.87 -7.74
C ALA A 307 -48.02 -6.73 -6.58
N TYR A 308 -46.82 -6.47 -6.08
CA TYR A 308 -46.28 -7.20 -4.93
C TYR A 308 -47.05 -6.93 -3.63
N LYS A 309 -47.51 -5.71 -3.40
CA LYS A 309 -48.38 -5.39 -2.25
C LYS A 309 -49.69 -6.17 -2.30
N ASN A 310 -50.35 -6.24 -3.45
CA ASN A 310 -51.55 -7.09 -3.63
C ASN A 310 -51.25 -8.58 -3.38
N ALA A 311 -50.08 -9.07 -3.82
CA ALA A 311 -49.67 -10.45 -3.53
C ALA A 311 -49.50 -10.70 -2.02
N ILE A 312 -48.91 -9.74 -1.30
CA ILE A 312 -48.71 -9.78 0.16
C ILE A 312 -50.06 -9.69 0.90
N GLU A 313 -50.99 -8.84 0.47
CA GLU A 313 -52.32 -8.74 1.07
C GLU A 313 -53.09 -10.06 1.01
N LEU A 314 -52.99 -10.78 -0.11
CA LEU A 314 -53.63 -12.07 -0.29
C LEU A 314 -52.92 -13.20 0.48
N GLN A 315 -51.59 -13.14 0.62
CA GLN A 315 -50.78 -14.15 1.30
C GLN A 315 -49.63 -13.52 2.12
N PRO A 316 -49.91 -13.01 3.33
CA PRO A 316 -48.95 -12.21 4.11
C PRO A 316 -47.81 -13.01 4.72
N ASN A 317 -47.87 -14.34 4.70
CA ASN A 317 -46.84 -15.24 5.27
C ASN A 317 -45.86 -15.77 4.21
N ASN A 318 -45.92 -15.28 2.96
CA ASN A 318 -45.02 -15.70 1.91
C ASN A 318 -43.77 -14.81 1.85
N SER A 319 -42.65 -15.29 2.39
CA SER A 319 -41.38 -14.54 2.43
C SER A 319 -40.85 -14.14 1.04
N GLY A 320 -41.15 -14.93 -0.01
CA GLY A 320 -40.74 -14.62 -1.38
C GLY A 320 -41.37 -13.35 -1.94
N PHE A 321 -42.58 -12.98 -1.49
CA PHE A 321 -43.24 -11.75 -1.93
C PHE A 321 -42.58 -10.50 -1.34
N TYR A 322 -42.20 -10.55 -0.05
CA TYR A 322 -41.43 -9.47 0.59
C TYR A 322 -40.02 -9.33 0.00
N ASP A 323 -39.35 -10.44 -0.35
CA ASP A 323 -38.02 -10.39 -0.98
C ASP A 323 -38.07 -9.69 -2.34
N ASN A 324 -39.05 -10.04 -3.17
CA ASN A 324 -39.27 -9.40 -4.46
C ASN A 324 -39.62 -7.91 -4.32
N LEU A 325 -40.48 -7.55 -3.35
CA LEU A 325 -40.80 -6.16 -3.05
C LEU A 325 -39.55 -5.38 -2.59
N ALA A 326 -38.77 -5.94 -1.67
CA ALA A 326 -37.55 -5.32 -1.16
C ALA A 326 -36.53 -5.01 -2.28
N LYS A 327 -36.37 -5.95 -3.22
CA LYS A 327 -35.50 -5.80 -4.40
C LYS A 327 -35.94 -4.65 -5.30
N VAL A 328 -37.24 -4.44 -5.48
CA VAL A 328 -37.76 -3.33 -6.30
C VAL A 328 -37.66 -2.00 -5.57
N LEU A 329 -38.03 -1.94 -4.28
CA LEU A 329 -37.90 -0.73 -3.46
C LEU A 329 -36.45 -0.24 -3.39
N SER A 330 -35.49 -1.17 -3.27
CA SER A 330 -34.06 -0.86 -3.34
C SER A 330 -33.67 -0.22 -4.68
N LYS A 331 -34.17 -0.74 -5.81
CA LYS A 331 -33.93 -0.16 -7.15
C LYS A 331 -34.59 1.22 -7.34
N GLN A 332 -35.70 1.50 -6.65
CA GLN A 332 -36.34 2.82 -6.62
C GLN A 332 -35.62 3.83 -5.71
N GLY A 333 -34.65 3.38 -4.91
CA GLY A 333 -33.96 4.22 -3.93
C GLY A 333 -34.72 4.38 -2.60
N GLN A 334 -35.84 3.67 -2.41
CA GLN A 334 -36.58 3.61 -1.14
C GLN A 334 -35.91 2.60 -0.19
N LYS A 335 -34.71 2.96 0.26
CA LYS A 335 -33.79 2.05 0.96
C LYS A 335 -34.31 1.63 2.34
N GLU A 336 -34.98 2.52 3.07
CA GLU A 336 -35.57 2.26 4.38
C GLU A 336 -36.75 1.29 4.30
N GLU A 337 -37.61 1.44 3.30
CA GLU A 337 -38.74 0.54 3.06
C GLU A 337 -38.26 -0.84 2.60
N ALA A 338 -37.19 -0.90 1.79
CA ALA A 338 -36.52 -2.15 1.44
C ALA A 338 -35.95 -2.87 2.67
N ILE A 339 -35.33 -2.13 3.60
CA ILE A 339 -34.83 -2.67 4.88
C ILE A 339 -35.98 -3.28 5.70
N ALA A 340 -37.13 -2.60 5.80
CA ALA A 340 -38.30 -3.12 6.50
C ALA A 340 -38.81 -4.43 5.86
N CYS A 341 -38.82 -4.51 4.54
CA CYS A 341 -39.21 -5.72 3.81
C CYS A 341 -38.20 -6.86 4.05
N TYR A 342 -36.89 -6.61 3.96
CA TYR A 342 -35.87 -7.63 4.26
C TYR A 342 -35.93 -8.12 5.71
N SER A 343 -36.25 -7.25 6.67
CA SER A 343 -36.50 -7.66 8.05
C SER A 343 -37.65 -8.68 8.12
N LYS A 344 -38.74 -8.45 7.36
CA LYS A 344 -39.87 -9.39 7.31
C LYS A 344 -39.53 -10.71 6.60
N VAL A 345 -38.67 -10.67 5.58
CA VAL A 345 -38.14 -11.87 4.91
C VAL A 345 -37.42 -12.77 5.91
N ILE A 346 -36.54 -12.19 6.74
CA ILE A 346 -35.76 -12.95 7.74
C ILE A 346 -36.64 -13.45 8.87
N GLU A 347 -37.65 -12.69 9.29
CA GLU A 347 -38.64 -13.14 10.28
C GLU A 347 -39.39 -14.40 9.80
N LEU A 348 -39.82 -14.41 8.53
CA LEU A 348 -40.58 -15.51 7.94
C LEU A 348 -39.69 -16.67 7.45
N ASN A 349 -38.44 -16.39 7.08
CA ASN A 349 -37.46 -17.38 6.64
C ASN A 349 -36.03 -17.00 7.10
N PRO A 350 -35.63 -17.41 8.31
CA PRO A 350 -34.32 -17.10 8.87
C PRO A 350 -33.13 -17.68 8.10
N THR A 351 -33.36 -18.61 7.18
CA THR A 351 -32.30 -19.26 6.38
C THR A 351 -32.09 -18.61 5.01
N ASN A 352 -32.74 -17.47 4.73
CA ASN A 352 -32.57 -16.74 3.47
C ASN A 352 -31.28 -15.92 3.45
N GLY A 353 -30.21 -16.50 2.89
CA GLY A 353 -28.90 -15.85 2.81
C GLY A 353 -28.84 -14.64 1.88
N ASP A 354 -29.69 -14.59 0.84
CA ASP A 354 -29.75 -13.44 -0.08
C ASP A 354 -30.31 -12.19 0.61
N ALA A 355 -31.26 -12.38 1.54
CA ALA A 355 -31.84 -11.30 2.32
C ALA A 355 -30.81 -10.67 3.27
N TYR A 356 -30.03 -11.47 4.02
CA TYR A 356 -28.95 -10.94 4.87
C TYR A 356 -27.90 -10.18 4.06
N TYR A 357 -27.50 -10.74 2.92
CA TYR A 357 -26.53 -10.09 2.04
C TYR A 357 -27.05 -8.76 1.47
N SER A 358 -28.28 -8.76 0.95
CA SER A 358 -28.88 -7.58 0.31
C SER A 358 -29.20 -6.48 1.32
N TRP A 359 -29.70 -6.84 2.51
CA TRP A 359 -29.93 -5.88 3.59
C TRP A 359 -28.62 -5.24 4.05
N GLY A 360 -27.61 -6.04 4.38
CA GLY A 360 -26.31 -5.50 4.78
C GLY A 360 -25.68 -4.63 3.68
N LYS A 361 -25.88 -4.97 2.40
CA LYS A 361 -25.42 -4.13 1.28
C LYS A 361 -26.11 -2.77 1.26
N ILE A 362 -27.43 -2.72 1.41
CA ILE A 362 -28.18 -1.46 1.47
C ILE A 362 -27.72 -0.61 2.65
N LEU A 363 -27.54 -1.22 3.83
CA LEU A 363 -27.04 -0.53 5.03
C LEU A 363 -25.66 0.10 4.79
N ARG A 364 -24.76 -0.58 4.07
CA ARG A 364 -23.47 0.00 3.65
C ARG A 364 -23.63 1.17 2.69
N GLU A 365 -24.56 1.08 1.74
CA GLU A 365 -24.82 2.15 0.76
C GLU A 365 -25.42 3.42 1.38
N ILE A 366 -26.05 3.32 2.56
CA ILE A 366 -26.54 4.46 3.35
C ILE A 366 -25.63 4.79 4.54
N GLU A 367 -24.40 4.27 4.52
CA GLU A 367 -23.35 4.53 5.52
C GLU A 367 -23.68 4.07 6.96
N ARG A 368 -24.66 3.17 7.13
CA ARG A 368 -25.01 2.51 8.41
C ARG A 368 -24.20 1.22 8.60
N PHE A 369 -22.88 1.35 8.67
CA PHE A 369 -21.94 0.23 8.64
C PHE A 369 -22.01 -0.71 9.86
N SER A 370 -22.27 -0.18 11.06
CA SER A 370 -22.41 -1.00 12.28
C SER A 370 -23.57 -1.99 12.15
N GLU A 371 -24.74 -1.49 11.74
CA GLU A 371 -25.92 -2.32 11.51
C GLU A 371 -25.71 -3.32 10.37
N ALA A 372 -24.97 -2.95 9.32
CA ALA A 372 -24.65 -3.88 8.23
C ALA A 372 -23.86 -5.11 8.75
N LEU A 373 -22.95 -4.90 9.69
CA LEU A 373 -22.16 -5.96 10.30
C LEU A 373 -23.02 -6.87 11.18
N ASP A 374 -23.90 -6.30 12.00
CA ASP A 374 -24.84 -7.07 12.81
C ASP A 374 -25.71 -7.98 11.94
N ILE A 375 -26.18 -7.48 10.79
CA ILE A 375 -26.96 -8.27 9.83
C ILE A 375 -26.11 -9.39 9.20
N TYR A 376 -24.87 -9.11 8.81
CA TYR A 376 -23.99 -10.17 8.27
C TYR A 376 -23.64 -11.23 9.32
N GLN A 377 -23.42 -10.83 10.58
CA GLN A 377 -23.16 -11.75 11.69
C GLN A 377 -24.38 -12.63 11.98
N LYS A 378 -25.58 -12.03 12.08
CA LYS A 378 -26.84 -12.79 12.18
C LYS A 378 -27.02 -13.76 11.00
N GLY A 379 -26.58 -13.38 9.80
CA GLY A 379 -26.55 -14.26 8.65
C GLY A 379 -25.65 -15.48 8.86
N LEU A 380 -24.43 -15.30 9.39
CA LEU A 380 -23.55 -16.43 9.71
C LEU A 380 -24.09 -17.32 10.84
N GLU A 381 -24.82 -16.77 11.80
CA GLU A 381 -25.43 -17.55 12.89
C GLU A 381 -26.58 -18.44 12.40
N ASN A 382 -27.37 -17.96 11.42
CA ASN A 382 -28.61 -18.62 11.00
C ASN A 382 -28.48 -19.43 9.70
N LEU A 383 -27.40 -19.25 8.92
CA LEU A 383 -27.19 -19.98 7.67
C LEU A 383 -26.40 -21.28 7.87
N PRO A 384 -26.74 -22.37 7.17
CA PRO A 384 -25.91 -23.58 7.13
C PRO A 384 -24.52 -23.27 6.57
N THR A 385 -23.48 -23.86 7.14
CA THR A 385 -22.07 -23.65 6.75
C THR A 385 -21.79 -24.00 5.28
N GLU A 386 -22.55 -24.94 4.70
CA GLU A 386 -22.45 -25.34 3.30
C GLU A 386 -23.11 -24.34 2.32
N SER A 387 -23.80 -23.31 2.82
CA SER A 387 -24.47 -22.31 1.99
C SER A 387 -23.48 -21.43 1.23
N GLN A 388 -23.71 -21.24 -0.08
CA GLN A 388 -22.95 -20.27 -0.88
C GLN A 388 -22.97 -18.86 -0.26
N PHE A 389 -24.08 -18.48 0.39
CA PHE A 389 -24.19 -17.20 1.08
C PHE A 389 -23.46 -17.18 2.42
N PHE A 390 -23.38 -18.31 3.14
CA PHE A 390 -22.53 -18.42 4.32
C PHE A 390 -21.07 -18.15 3.94
N ALA A 391 -20.55 -18.86 2.92
CA ALA A 391 -19.20 -18.62 2.42
C ALA A 391 -18.98 -17.19 1.91
N LYS A 392 -20.00 -16.57 1.30
CA LYS A 392 -19.94 -15.17 0.83
C LYS A 392 -19.90 -14.16 1.98
N LEU A 393 -20.69 -14.36 3.04
CA LEU A 393 -20.68 -13.54 4.24
C LEU A 393 -19.40 -13.73 5.05
N GLU A 394 -18.92 -14.97 5.16
CA GLU A 394 -17.67 -15.32 5.82
C GLU A 394 -16.48 -14.73 5.06
N SER A 395 -16.45 -14.81 3.73
CA SER A 395 -15.49 -14.11 2.87
C SER A 395 -15.55 -12.59 3.06
N LEU A 396 -16.75 -11.99 3.13
CA LEU A 396 -16.90 -10.55 3.39
C LEU A 396 -16.36 -10.13 4.75
N LEU A 397 -16.45 -10.98 5.77
CA LEU A 397 -15.95 -10.67 7.11
C LEU A 397 -14.46 -11.05 7.27
N SER A 398 -13.97 -12.06 6.57
CA SER A 398 -12.59 -12.58 6.65
C SER A 398 -11.61 -11.93 5.66
N GLN A 399 -11.97 -11.77 4.37
CA GLN A 399 -11.11 -11.17 3.34
C GLN A 399 -11.03 -9.64 3.43
N HIS A 400 -11.97 -8.99 4.13
CA HIS A 400 -12.10 -7.53 4.17
C HIS A 400 -11.86 -6.90 5.53
N LYS A 401 -11.08 -7.55 6.42
CA LYS A 401 -10.57 -6.88 7.63
C LYS A 401 -9.96 -5.51 7.31
N GLN A 402 -9.26 -5.40 6.19
CA GLN A 402 -8.66 -4.14 5.71
C GLN A 402 -9.70 -3.12 5.21
N SER A 403 -10.71 -3.56 4.44
CA SER A 403 -11.80 -2.67 4.00
C SER A 403 -12.65 -2.20 5.19
N LEU A 404 -12.84 -3.05 6.19
CA LEU A 404 -13.55 -2.70 7.42
C LEU A 404 -12.78 -1.66 8.24
N ILE A 405 -11.47 -1.82 8.36
CA ILE A 405 -10.59 -0.81 8.95
C ILE A 405 -10.70 0.52 8.20
N GLU A 406 -10.74 0.49 6.86
CA GLU A 406 -10.88 1.68 6.02
C GLU A 406 -12.25 2.36 6.17
N ASP A 407 -13.32 1.59 6.31
CA ASP A 407 -14.67 2.08 6.57
C ASP A 407 -14.76 2.77 7.95
N TYR A 408 -14.23 2.14 9.02
CA TYR A 408 -14.16 2.79 10.34
C TYR A 408 -13.26 4.03 10.35
N ARG A 409 -12.14 4.04 9.62
CA ARG A 409 -11.31 5.26 9.46
C ARG A 409 -12.09 6.38 8.77
N ARG A 410 -12.88 6.06 7.74
CA ARG A 410 -13.70 7.04 7.02
C ARG A 410 -14.78 7.62 7.94
N CYS A 411 -15.45 6.77 8.70
CA CYS A 411 -16.43 7.18 9.73
C CYS A 411 -15.79 8.08 10.78
N GLY A 412 -14.66 7.66 11.37
CA GLY A 412 -13.93 8.46 12.35
C GLY A 412 -13.56 9.85 11.84
N LYS A 413 -13.11 9.95 10.58
CA LYS A 413 -12.83 11.24 9.92
C LYS A 413 -14.08 12.10 9.72
N ASN A 414 -15.19 11.50 9.29
CA ASN A 414 -16.45 12.23 9.06
C ASN A 414 -17.07 12.72 10.37
N TYR A 415 -17.09 11.89 11.41
CA TYR A 415 -17.56 12.27 12.74
C TYR A 415 -16.71 13.37 13.37
N LYS A 416 -15.38 13.30 13.21
CA LYS A 416 -14.47 14.37 13.62
C LYS A 416 -14.80 15.70 12.91
N LYS A 417 -15.05 15.67 11.59
CA LYS A 417 -15.43 16.88 10.83
C LYS A 417 -16.77 17.49 11.25
N THR A 418 -17.72 16.64 11.64
CA THR A 418 -19.07 17.06 12.04
C THR A 418 -19.17 17.41 13.53
N GLY A 419 -18.08 17.26 14.29
CA GLY A 419 -18.02 17.56 15.73
C GLY A 419 -18.60 16.46 16.62
N ASN A 420 -18.96 15.29 16.07
CA ASN A 420 -19.47 14.17 16.87
C ASN A 420 -18.32 13.34 17.46
N LEU A 421 -17.72 13.87 18.53
CA LEU A 421 -16.50 13.32 19.12
C LEU A 421 -16.65 11.90 19.65
N THR A 422 -17.79 11.56 20.26
CA THR A 422 -18.01 10.23 20.84
C THR A 422 -18.01 9.15 19.76
N GLN A 423 -18.73 9.38 18.66
CA GLN A 423 -18.77 8.44 17.53
C GLN A 423 -17.43 8.37 16.78
N ALA A 424 -16.69 9.48 16.72
CA ALA A 424 -15.34 9.50 16.17
C ALA A 424 -14.39 8.62 17.00
N ILE A 425 -14.43 8.74 18.33
CA ILE A 425 -13.64 7.94 19.26
C ILE A 425 -13.96 6.46 19.10
N GLU A 426 -15.24 6.08 19.16
CA GLU A 426 -15.67 4.69 18.99
C GLU A 426 -15.18 4.09 17.67
N SER A 427 -15.27 4.87 16.58
CA SER A 427 -14.80 4.45 15.26
C SER A 427 -13.28 4.17 15.26
N TYR A 428 -12.48 5.07 15.82
CA TYR A 428 -11.02 4.88 15.89
C TYR A 428 -10.59 3.82 16.91
N GLN A 429 -11.33 3.63 18.01
CA GLN A 429 -11.13 2.50 18.93
C GLN A 429 -11.30 1.17 18.20
N LYS A 430 -12.37 1.02 17.41
CA LYS A 430 -12.60 -0.18 16.60
C LYS A 430 -11.49 -0.41 15.57
N VAL A 431 -10.95 0.66 14.96
CA VAL A 431 -9.75 0.54 14.10
C VAL A 431 -8.57 -0.03 14.88
N THR A 432 -8.29 0.48 16.07
CA THR A 432 -7.16 0.02 16.90
C THR A 432 -7.36 -1.38 17.48
N GLU A 433 -8.59 -1.80 17.75
CA GLU A 433 -8.92 -3.18 18.14
C GLU A 433 -8.67 -4.17 16.99
N LEU A 434 -9.15 -3.83 15.78
CA LEU A 434 -9.00 -4.67 14.59
C LEU A 434 -7.54 -4.67 14.09
N GLN A 435 -6.84 -3.54 14.20
CA GLN A 435 -5.44 -3.37 13.80
C GLN A 435 -4.60 -2.80 14.96
N PRO A 436 -4.20 -3.62 15.94
CA PRO A 436 -3.43 -3.18 17.10
C PRO A 436 -2.05 -2.58 16.78
N GLN A 437 -1.54 -2.82 15.57
CA GLN A 437 -0.28 -2.26 15.07
C GLN A 437 -0.48 -1.01 14.20
N SER A 438 -1.60 -0.29 14.35
CA SER A 438 -1.94 0.85 13.51
C SER A 438 -1.41 2.20 14.02
N SER A 439 -1.01 3.08 13.11
CA SER A 439 -0.69 4.49 13.41
C SER A 439 -1.90 5.35 13.79
N ASP A 440 -3.12 4.78 13.78
CA ASP A 440 -4.38 5.47 14.11
C ASP A 440 -4.54 5.80 15.60
N TYR A 441 -3.70 5.25 16.48
CA TYR A 441 -3.62 5.69 17.88
C TYR A 441 -3.34 7.20 18.01
N TYR A 442 -2.71 7.82 17.01
CA TYR A 442 -2.54 9.27 16.96
C TYR A 442 -3.88 10.01 16.84
N GLU A 443 -4.74 9.59 15.91
CA GLU A 443 -6.05 10.23 15.74
C GLU A 443 -6.93 10.01 16.97
N LEU A 444 -6.87 8.81 17.55
CA LEU A 444 -7.56 8.50 18.80
C LEU A 444 -7.06 9.38 19.97
N GLY A 445 -5.74 9.51 20.12
CA GLY A 445 -5.13 10.38 21.14
C GLY A 445 -5.53 11.85 20.98
N MET A 446 -5.58 12.36 19.75
CA MET A 446 -6.04 13.73 19.47
C MET A 446 -7.52 13.93 19.82
N LEU A 447 -8.38 12.93 19.59
CA LEU A 447 -9.80 13.01 19.98
C LEU A 447 -9.98 12.98 21.50
N TRP A 448 -9.21 12.15 22.21
CA TRP A 448 -9.21 12.14 23.68
C TRP A 448 -8.67 13.43 24.27
N MET A 449 -7.78 14.13 23.58
CA MET A 449 -7.33 15.48 23.97
C MET A 449 -8.48 16.49 23.99
N GLU A 450 -9.39 16.44 23.01
CA GLU A 450 -10.57 17.31 23.02
C GLU A 450 -11.52 16.99 24.18
N LYS A 451 -11.53 15.75 24.65
CA LYS A 451 -12.26 15.29 25.84
C LYS A 451 -11.50 15.47 27.16
N GLN A 452 -10.23 15.87 27.11
CA GLN A 452 -9.31 15.98 28.25
C GLN A 452 -9.16 14.69 29.09
N ASP A 453 -9.28 13.52 28.45
CA ASP A 453 -9.05 12.23 29.11
C ASP A 453 -7.55 11.87 29.11
N TRP A 454 -6.85 12.25 30.18
CA TRP A 454 -5.40 12.13 30.27
C TRP A 454 -4.89 10.69 30.27
N GLU A 455 -5.64 9.74 30.84
CA GLU A 455 -5.24 8.34 30.87
C GLU A 455 -5.33 7.73 29.46
N ALA A 456 -6.42 7.99 28.74
CA ALA A 456 -6.59 7.53 27.37
C ALA A 456 -5.55 8.15 26.42
N ILE A 457 -5.20 9.43 26.60
CA ILE A 457 -4.16 10.10 25.79
C ILE A 457 -2.78 9.48 26.07
N LEU A 458 -2.41 9.26 27.34
CA LEU A 458 -1.12 8.66 27.71
C LEU A 458 -1.02 7.21 27.21
N PHE A 459 -2.12 6.44 27.28
CA PHE A 459 -2.18 5.11 26.68
C PHE A 459 -1.92 5.15 25.17
N CYS A 460 -2.61 6.04 24.44
CA CYS A 460 -2.39 6.21 23.01
C CYS A 460 -0.95 6.63 22.70
N TYR A 461 -0.39 7.55 23.48
CA TYR A 461 1.00 8.00 23.34
C TYR A 461 2.00 6.86 23.53
N GLU A 462 1.84 6.05 24.58
CA GLU A 462 2.68 4.89 24.85
C GLU A 462 2.61 3.85 23.72
N LYS A 463 1.41 3.61 23.17
CA LYS A 463 1.25 2.73 22.01
C LYS A 463 1.98 3.26 20.78
N ILE A 464 1.88 4.55 20.48
CA ILE A 464 2.60 5.16 19.35
C ILE A 464 4.11 4.96 19.51
N LEU A 465 4.67 5.24 20.69
CA LEU A 465 6.09 5.03 20.96
C LEU A 465 6.51 3.56 20.72
N TYR A 466 5.71 2.60 21.17
CA TYR A 466 5.99 1.17 20.98
C TYR A 466 5.95 0.75 19.50
N LEU A 467 4.99 1.25 18.74
CA LEU A 467 4.87 0.96 17.30
C LEU A 467 6.02 1.56 16.51
N GLU A 468 6.40 2.80 16.82
CA GLU A 468 7.49 3.46 16.14
C GLU A 468 8.84 2.79 16.43
N LYS A 469 9.09 2.38 17.70
CA LYS A 469 10.26 1.59 18.11
C LYS A 469 10.45 0.35 17.23
N LYS A 470 9.36 -0.38 16.93
CA LYS A 470 9.41 -1.59 16.08
C LYS A 470 9.63 -1.30 14.60
N SER A 471 9.09 -0.20 14.11
CA SER A 471 9.07 0.08 12.67
C SER A 471 10.45 0.42 12.09
N GLY A 472 11.37 0.95 12.91
CA GLY A 472 12.69 1.45 12.48
C GLY A 472 12.64 2.57 11.42
N ARG A 473 11.45 3.04 11.04
CA ARG A 473 11.25 4.03 9.98
C ARG A 473 11.15 5.42 10.59
N TYR A 474 12.13 6.26 10.29
CA TYR A 474 12.19 7.66 10.70
C TYR A 474 11.05 8.56 10.15
N SER A 475 10.09 8.02 9.38
CA SER A 475 9.02 8.80 8.73
C SER A 475 7.78 9.07 9.59
N GLN A 476 7.55 8.30 10.67
CA GLN A 476 6.42 8.53 11.60
C GLN A 476 6.79 9.46 12.77
N ILE A 477 8.06 9.87 12.84
CA ILE A 477 8.66 10.69 13.91
C ILE A 477 7.90 11.99 14.22
N SER A 478 7.07 12.50 13.31
CA SER A 478 6.28 13.70 13.54
C SER A 478 5.14 13.49 14.55
N ARG A 479 4.50 12.32 14.60
CA ARG A 479 3.25 12.13 15.35
C ARG A 479 3.46 12.01 16.85
N TYR A 480 4.42 11.20 17.31
CA TYR A 480 4.73 11.15 18.74
C TYR A 480 5.29 12.49 19.23
N LYS A 481 6.13 13.19 18.46
CA LYS A 481 6.68 14.49 18.89
C LYS A 481 5.58 15.53 19.12
N LEU A 482 4.61 15.62 18.21
CA LEU A 482 3.47 16.53 18.35
C LEU A 482 2.63 16.21 19.60
N LEU A 483 2.27 14.95 19.79
CA LEU A 483 1.47 14.52 20.92
C LEU A 483 2.24 14.67 22.26
N GLY A 484 3.53 14.34 22.25
CA GLY A 484 4.43 14.50 23.39
C GLY A 484 4.60 15.96 23.79
N VAL A 485 4.88 16.86 22.84
CA VAL A 485 4.92 18.32 23.09
C VAL A 485 3.60 18.79 23.69
N TYR A 486 2.46 18.35 23.15
CA TYR A 486 1.16 18.74 23.69
C TYR A 486 0.98 18.29 25.14
N LEU A 487 1.26 17.01 25.46
CA LEU A 487 1.19 16.50 26.82
C LEU A 487 2.06 17.31 27.79
N VAL A 488 3.27 17.68 27.36
CA VAL A 488 4.16 18.52 28.16
C VAL A 488 3.60 19.93 28.36
N LYS A 489 2.98 20.56 27.34
CA LYS A 489 2.28 21.85 27.50
C LYS A 489 1.16 21.80 28.54
N GLN A 490 0.59 20.62 28.80
CA GLN A 490 -0.44 20.38 29.81
C GLN A 490 0.15 19.97 31.17
N GLY A 491 1.46 20.17 31.38
CA GLY A 491 2.17 19.87 32.63
C GLY A 491 2.45 18.38 32.88
N LYS A 492 2.38 17.52 31.84
CA LYS A 492 2.52 16.05 31.99
C LYS A 492 3.93 15.52 31.68
N ILE A 493 4.98 16.30 31.94
CA ILE A 493 6.36 15.94 31.60
C ILE A 493 6.81 14.63 32.27
N GLN A 494 6.49 14.43 33.55
CA GLN A 494 6.89 13.22 34.26
C GLN A 494 6.23 11.96 33.65
N GLN A 495 4.94 12.03 33.32
CA GLN A 495 4.23 10.91 32.72
C GLN A 495 4.78 10.58 31.32
N VAL A 496 5.16 11.61 30.54
CA VAL A 496 5.82 11.44 29.24
C VAL A 496 7.18 10.74 29.40
N ILE A 497 7.97 11.15 30.39
CA ILE A 497 9.24 10.50 30.75
C ILE A 497 9.00 9.03 31.16
N ASP A 498 7.97 8.77 31.97
CA ASP A 498 7.64 7.42 32.42
C ASP A 498 7.23 6.51 31.24
N CYS A 499 6.47 7.02 30.27
CA CYS A 499 6.17 6.31 29.03
C CYS A 499 7.46 5.96 28.26
N TYR A 500 8.42 6.88 28.18
CA TYR A 500 9.72 6.64 27.54
C TYR A 500 10.52 5.55 28.25
N HIS A 501 10.56 5.61 29.58
CA HIS A 501 11.22 4.59 30.39
C HIS A 501 10.58 3.21 30.20
N ARG A 502 9.25 3.11 30.16
CA ARG A 502 8.55 1.84 29.92
C ARG A 502 8.80 1.29 28.51
N VAL A 503 8.69 2.12 27.48
CA VAL A 503 8.76 1.67 26.09
C VAL A 503 10.19 1.39 25.64
N PHE A 504 11.09 2.33 25.87
CA PHE A 504 12.45 2.20 25.38
C PHE A 504 13.30 1.35 26.30
N GLN A 505 13.03 1.38 27.62
CA GLN A 505 13.94 0.95 28.68
C GLN A 505 15.22 1.81 28.59
N LYS A 506 15.73 2.34 29.72
CA LYS A 506 16.84 3.33 29.77
C LYS A 506 18.15 2.77 29.17
N TYR A 507 18.19 2.64 27.84
CA TYR A 507 19.25 2.02 27.05
C TYR A 507 19.81 3.03 26.07
N LEU A 508 21.13 3.00 25.91
CA LEU A 508 21.89 3.98 25.14
C LEU A 508 21.50 4.00 23.66
N GLN A 509 21.23 2.83 23.06
CA GLN A 509 20.73 2.71 21.68
C GLN A 509 19.43 3.48 21.40
N ASN A 510 18.66 3.83 22.43
CA ASN A 510 17.42 4.61 22.29
C ASN A 510 17.62 6.12 22.51
N LEU A 511 18.86 6.60 22.72
CA LEU A 511 19.17 8.00 23.04
C LEU A 511 18.58 8.99 22.02
N TRP A 512 18.56 8.62 20.74
CA TRP A 512 17.99 9.44 19.68
C TRP A 512 16.50 9.77 19.87
N TRP A 513 15.72 8.90 20.52
CA TRP A 513 14.30 9.18 20.83
C TRP A 513 14.15 10.32 21.84
N TYR A 514 15.01 10.33 22.86
CA TYR A 514 15.06 11.38 23.86
C TYR A 514 15.57 12.67 23.25
N TYR A 515 16.62 12.60 22.42
CA TYR A 515 17.15 13.73 21.65
C TYR A 515 16.05 14.42 20.84
N TRP A 516 15.32 13.69 19.99
CA TRP A 516 14.33 14.29 19.10
C TRP A 516 13.15 14.93 19.83
N LEU A 517 12.74 14.37 20.98
CA LEU A 517 11.71 15.00 21.81
C LEU A 517 12.25 16.24 22.51
N SER A 518 13.46 16.19 23.09
CA SER A 518 14.10 17.38 23.70
C SER A 518 14.22 18.53 22.70
N ILE A 519 14.63 18.25 21.46
CA ILE A 519 14.66 19.26 20.38
C ILE A 519 13.27 19.82 20.11
N SER A 520 12.24 18.97 19.99
CA SER A 520 10.87 19.42 19.70
C SER A 520 10.26 20.26 20.83
N LEU A 521 10.61 19.95 22.09
CA LEU A 521 10.23 20.74 23.26
C LEU A 521 10.89 22.11 23.22
N SER A 522 12.20 22.16 22.96
CA SER A 522 12.97 23.39 22.82
C SER A 522 12.44 24.28 21.68
N GLU A 523 12.15 23.70 20.50
CA GLU A 523 11.50 24.40 19.36
C GLU A 523 10.14 24.99 19.71
N SER A 524 9.41 24.34 20.63
CA SER A 524 8.09 24.77 21.09
C SER A 524 8.15 25.79 22.24
N GLY A 525 9.34 26.24 22.65
CA GLY A 525 9.56 27.17 23.75
C GLY A 525 9.54 26.54 25.15
N LEU A 526 9.48 25.21 25.26
CA LEU A 526 9.43 24.45 26.51
C LEU A 526 10.85 24.05 26.94
N ILE A 527 11.71 25.04 27.12
CA ILE A 527 13.14 24.83 27.39
C ILE A 527 13.36 24.17 28.76
N PRO A 528 12.71 24.59 29.86
CA PRO A 528 12.89 23.91 31.16
C PRO A 528 12.54 22.42 31.12
N GLU A 529 11.47 22.06 30.40
CA GLU A 529 11.04 20.68 30.22
C GLU A 529 11.97 19.91 29.28
N ALA A 530 12.50 20.55 28.24
CA ALA A 530 13.54 19.97 27.38
C ALA A 530 14.81 19.65 28.18
N VAL A 531 15.22 20.54 29.09
CA VAL A 531 16.36 20.35 30.02
C VAL A 531 16.05 19.25 31.03
N SER A 532 14.83 19.20 31.56
CA SER A 532 14.38 18.11 32.44
C SER A 532 14.47 16.76 31.74
N LEU A 533 13.97 16.65 30.51
CA LEU A 533 14.09 15.44 29.70
C LEU A 533 15.56 15.11 29.38
N PHE A 534 16.39 16.11 29.08
CA PHE A 534 17.83 15.92 28.84
C PHE A 534 18.55 15.28 30.03
N LYS A 535 18.18 15.65 31.26
CA LYS A 535 18.73 15.04 32.48
C LYS A 535 18.38 13.55 32.58
N GLU A 536 17.23 13.15 32.05
CA GLU A 536 16.76 11.76 32.02
C GLU A 536 17.30 10.93 30.84
N TRP A 537 18.11 11.53 29.95
CA TRP A 537 18.72 10.80 28.85
C TRP A 537 19.50 9.58 29.36
N PRO A 538 19.41 8.41 28.68
CA PRO A 538 20.21 7.24 29.02
C PRO A 538 21.69 7.58 29.12
N LYS A 539 22.31 7.24 30.25
CA LYS A 539 23.74 7.47 30.48
C LYS A 539 24.55 6.22 30.11
N PRO A 540 25.80 6.35 29.64
CA PRO A 540 26.66 5.20 29.40
C PRO A 540 26.89 4.45 30.72
N GLN A 541 26.91 3.12 30.67
CA GLN A 541 27.31 2.35 31.85
C GLN A 541 28.81 2.50 32.02
N CYS A 542 29.23 3.17 33.09
CA CYS A 542 30.63 3.30 33.43
C CYS A 542 31.12 1.93 33.92
N TYR A 543 31.57 1.07 33.01
CA TYR A 543 32.37 -0.10 33.38
C TYR A 543 33.60 0.47 34.09
N SER A 544 33.95 -0.05 35.27
CA SER A 544 35.13 0.40 36.03
C SER A 544 36.27 0.59 35.02
N LEU A 545 36.71 1.84 34.79
CA LEU A 545 37.63 2.20 33.72
C LEU A 545 38.68 1.11 33.58
N ALA A 546 38.59 0.29 32.53
CA ALA A 546 39.48 -0.84 32.38
C ALA A 546 40.90 -0.24 32.41
N LYS A 547 41.73 -0.67 33.37
CA LYS A 547 43.12 -0.20 33.42
C LYS A 547 43.69 -0.40 32.01
N PRO A 548 44.24 0.65 31.38
CA PRO A 548 44.67 0.55 30.00
C PRO A 548 45.63 -0.64 29.86
N LYS A 549 45.37 -1.52 28.88
CA LYS A 549 46.31 -2.59 28.50
C LYS A 549 47.61 -2.05 27.89
N ILE A 550 47.66 -0.75 27.61
CA ILE A 550 48.88 -0.06 27.19
C ILE A 550 49.63 0.29 28.46
N ASP A 551 50.65 -0.50 28.76
CA ASP A 551 51.58 -0.29 29.85
C ASP A 551 52.37 1.01 29.63
N ARG A 552 51.77 2.15 30.01
CA ARG A 552 52.42 3.48 29.93
C ARG A 552 53.33 3.79 31.12
N ASN A 553 53.52 2.84 32.03
CA ASN A 553 54.50 2.96 33.11
C ASN A 553 55.96 2.77 32.63
N SER A 554 56.23 2.85 31.32
CA SER A 554 57.56 2.60 30.75
C SER A 554 58.20 3.81 30.05
N SER A 555 57.56 4.97 29.98
CA SER A 555 58.19 6.19 29.44
C SER A 555 58.66 7.11 30.57
N ASP A 556 59.95 7.04 30.90
CA ASP A 556 60.61 8.01 31.78
C ASP A 556 60.79 9.40 31.13
N SER A 557 60.30 9.59 29.90
CA SER A 557 60.42 10.85 29.18
C SER A 557 59.71 11.98 29.90
N ILE A 558 60.44 13.06 30.09
CA ILE A 558 59.94 14.32 30.62
C ILE A 558 58.78 14.89 29.79
N TYR A 559 58.75 14.64 28.47
CA TYR A 559 57.68 15.11 27.57
C TYR A 559 56.34 14.43 27.88
N ASP A 560 56.34 13.13 28.17
CA ASP A 560 55.13 12.39 28.54
C ASP A 560 54.66 12.77 29.95
N LYS A 561 55.57 13.01 30.90
CA LYS A 561 55.23 13.48 32.25
C LYS A 561 54.49 14.82 32.20
N ILE A 562 55.03 15.81 31.48
CA ILE A 562 54.39 17.13 31.32
C ILE A 562 53.05 17.00 30.59
N TRP A 563 52.99 16.24 29.48
CA TRP A 563 51.74 16.05 28.74
C TRP A 563 50.66 15.35 29.57
N ASN A 564 51.01 14.30 30.31
CA ASN A 564 50.08 13.57 31.16
C ASN A 564 49.55 14.45 32.30
N TRP A 565 50.38 15.31 32.88
CA TRP A 565 49.97 16.25 33.93
C TRP A 565 48.80 17.14 33.51
N PHE A 566 48.83 17.68 32.29
CA PHE A 566 47.72 18.48 31.75
C PHE A 566 46.42 17.68 31.52
N ASN A 567 46.46 16.35 31.59
CA ASN A 567 45.37 15.46 31.21
C ASN A 567 44.86 14.58 32.36
N GLN A 568 45.22 14.88 33.60
CA GLN A 568 44.67 14.25 34.80
C GLN A 568 43.36 14.95 35.23
N GLU A 569 42.47 14.22 35.92
CA GLU A 569 41.17 14.74 36.39
C GLU A 569 41.32 15.96 37.33
N ASN A 570 42.41 16.02 38.10
CA ASN A 570 42.63 17.05 39.12
C ASN A 570 43.95 17.81 38.89
N THR A 571 44.10 18.49 37.74
CA THR A 571 45.29 19.32 37.43
C THR A 571 45.53 20.50 38.39
N LYS A 572 44.67 20.65 39.41
CA LYS A 572 44.73 21.68 40.45
C LYS A 572 45.41 21.20 41.73
N GLU A 573 45.52 19.90 41.95
CA GLU A 573 46.33 19.33 43.03
C GLU A 573 47.74 19.09 42.49
N PHE A 574 48.71 19.66 43.20
CA PHE A 574 50.10 19.75 42.79
C PHE A 574 50.77 18.38 42.98
N ASP A 575 51.39 17.83 41.92
CA ASP A 575 52.09 16.55 41.98
C ASP A 575 53.57 16.80 42.31
N PHE A 576 54.03 16.25 43.45
CA PHE A 576 55.34 16.51 44.07
C PHE A 576 56.53 16.08 43.18
N GLU A 577 56.32 15.15 42.24
CA GLU A 577 57.39 14.66 41.34
C GLU A 577 57.77 15.66 40.21
N LEU A 578 56.87 16.59 39.85
CA LEU A 578 57.13 17.61 38.83
C LEU A 578 57.82 18.86 39.39
N GLU A 579 57.95 19.00 40.72
CA GLU A 579 58.70 20.08 41.38
C GLU A 579 60.20 20.07 41.06
N ASN A 580 60.75 18.90 40.72
CA ASN A 580 62.16 18.74 40.36
C ASN A 580 62.49 19.12 38.90
N ILE A 581 61.46 19.35 38.08
CA ILE A 581 61.66 20.01 36.80
C ILE A 581 61.89 21.47 37.17
N ASP A 582 63.10 21.98 36.91
CA ASP A 582 63.36 23.42 36.97
C ASP A 582 62.52 24.08 35.87
N ALA A 583 61.24 24.27 36.20
CA ALA A 583 60.26 24.81 35.30
C ALA A 583 60.75 26.17 34.82
N ASP A 584 61.50 26.90 35.66
CA ASP A 584 62.10 28.21 35.41
C ASP A 584 63.28 28.21 34.42
N ASN A 585 63.89 27.06 34.11
CA ASN A 585 64.94 26.89 33.09
C ASN A 585 64.59 25.92 31.93
N TRP A 586 63.33 25.51 31.78
CA TRP A 586 62.88 24.68 30.65
C TRP A 586 62.98 25.40 29.29
N GLU A 587 63.95 25.02 28.47
CA GLU A 587 64.10 25.43 27.06
C GLU A 587 64.20 24.19 26.17
N ALA A 588 63.12 23.83 25.48
CA ALA A 588 63.08 22.68 24.57
C ALA A 588 62.62 23.11 23.17
N GLU A 589 63.21 22.51 22.12
CA GLU A 589 62.83 22.83 20.75
C GLU A 589 61.54 22.13 20.33
N VAL A 590 60.56 22.90 19.84
CA VAL A 590 59.26 22.40 19.37
C VAL A 590 59.40 21.28 18.33
N ASN A 591 60.35 21.40 17.39
CA ASN A 591 60.55 20.41 16.33
C ASN A 591 61.01 19.06 16.90
N GLU A 592 61.84 19.08 17.93
CA GLU A 592 62.31 17.87 18.61
C GLU A 592 61.14 17.14 19.29
N ILE A 593 60.35 17.88 20.07
CA ILE A 593 59.19 17.33 20.79
C ILE A 593 58.11 16.86 19.80
N GLN A 594 57.90 17.59 18.71
CA GLN A 594 56.96 17.18 17.67
C GLN A 594 57.42 15.88 16.99
N ASN A 595 58.72 15.72 16.72
CA ASN A 595 59.29 14.47 16.21
C ASN A 595 59.20 13.33 17.22
N TYR A 596 59.30 13.62 18.52
CA TYR A 596 59.08 12.66 19.58
C TYR A 596 57.64 12.13 19.56
N PHE A 597 56.63 13.01 19.61
CA PHE A 597 55.23 12.60 19.58
C PHE A 597 54.77 12.07 18.22
N ALA A 598 55.45 12.41 17.12
CA ALA A 598 55.18 11.81 15.82
C ALA A 598 55.40 10.29 15.79
N LYS A 599 56.17 9.74 16.73
CA LYS A 599 56.36 8.29 16.91
C LYS A 599 55.17 7.60 17.60
N SER A 600 54.28 8.36 18.25
CA SER A 600 53.09 7.81 18.91
C SER A 600 52.06 7.35 17.88
N GLU A 601 51.59 6.10 18.03
CA GLU A 601 50.51 5.55 17.20
C GLU A 601 49.14 5.95 17.79
N PHE A 602 48.40 6.80 17.07
CA PHE A 602 47.01 7.12 17.40
C PHE A 602 46.08 6.05 16.84
N LEU A 603 45.09 5.64 17.63
CA LEU A 603 43.92 4.97 17.06
C LEU A 603 42.96 6.03 16.50
N ILE A 604 42.84 6.10 15.17
CA ILE A 604 41.98 7.06 14.49
C ILE A 604 40.73 6.35 13.97
N LEU A 605 39.55 6.76 14.45
CA LEU A 605 38.27 6.17 14.08
C LEU A 605 37.33 7.25 13.51
N ASP A 606 36.63 6.94 12.42
CA ASP A 606 35.56 7.78 11.87
C ASP A 606 34.23 7.32 12.45
N ILE A 607 33.56 8.18 13.24
CA ILE A 607 32.35 7.78 14.00
C ILE A 607 31.18 7.34 13.10
N ASN A 608 31.24 7.67 11.80
CA ASN A 608 30.24 7.27 10.81
C ASN A 608 30.63 6.00 10.04
N LYS A 609 31.83 5.46 10.25
CA LYS A 609 32.38 4.28 9.55
C LYS A 609 33.04 3.25 10.49
N ILE A 610 32.68 3.28 11.76
CA ILE A 610 33.17 2.33 12.78
C ILE A 610 32.71 0.90 12.45
N THR A 611 33.63 -0.04 12.53
CA THR A 611 33.36 -1.48 12.48
C THR A 611 32.83 -2.00 13.81
N GLU A 612 32.18 -3.18 13.80
CA GLU A 612 31.66 -3.81 15.03
C GLU A 612 32.76 -4.05 16.08
N SER A 613 33.96 -4.45 15.64
CA SER A 613 35.13 -4.63 16.50
C SER A 613 35.57 -3.33 17.18
N GLU A 614 35.57 -2.22 16.44
CA GLU A 614 35.92 -0.90 16.95
C GLU A 614 34.83 -0.35 17.88
N GLN A 615 33.56 -0.60 17.59
CA GLN A 615 32.45 -0.24 18.48
C GLN A 615 32.55 -0.97 19.82
N ASN A 616 32.81 -2.28 19.79
CA ASN A 616 33.05 -3.07 21.00
C ASN A 616 34.26 -2.55 21.78
N ARG A 617 35.33 -2.13 21.09
CA ARG A 617 36.51 -1.54 21.73
C ARG A 617 36.19 -0.21 22.41
N LEU A 618 35.40 0.67 21.79
CA LEU A 618 34.96 1.93 22.42
C LEU A 618 34.10 1.66 23.66
N GLN A 619 33.17 0.70 23.58
CA GLN A 619 32.34 0.31 24.71
C GLN A 619 33.16 -0.24 25.89
N LEU A 620 34.20 -1.05 25.63
CA LEU A 620 35.14 -1.53 26.66
C LEU A 620 35.91 -0.40 27.35
N LEU A 621 36.14 0.70 26.64
CA LEU A 621 36.78 1.90 27.19
C LEU A 621 35.78 2.87 27.85
N GLY A 622 34.49 2.53 27.85
CA GLY A 622 33.41 3.37 28.38
C GLY A 622 33.04 4.56 27.49
N ILE A 623 33.50 4.61 26.23
CA ILE A 623 33.23 5.70 25.30
C ILE A 623 31.92 5.41 24.53
N SER A 624 30.91 6.28 24.66
CA SER A 624 29.64 6.12 23.95
C SER A 624 29.69 6.67 22.53
N LEU A 625 29.41 5.80 21.55
CA LEU A 625 29.24 6.19 20.15
C LEU A 625 28.03 7.13 19.95
N GLU A 626 26.93 6.88 20.65
CA GLU A 626 25.70 7.67 20.55
C GLU A 626 25.92 9.11 21.02
N TYR A 627 26.62 9.31 22.14
CA TYR A 627 26.96 10.65 22.60
C TYR A 627 27.99 11.34 21.69
N LEU A 628 28.97 10.62 21.14
CA LEU A 628 29.90 11.17 20.15
C LEU A 628 29.17 11.69 18.90
N GLN A 629 28.16 10.95 18.43
CA GLN A 629 27.31 11.40 17.33
C GLN A 629 26.55 12.67 17.67
N ILE A 630 26.06 12.83 18.91
CA ILE A 630 25.40 14.08 19.36
C ILE A 630 26.39 15.24 19.49
N ILE A 631 27.60 15.00 20.01
CA ILE A 631 28.67 16.02 20.10
C ILE A 631 29.02 16.57 18.72
N ALA A 632 29.03 15.71 17.70
CA ALA A 632 29.28 16.06 16.31
C ALA A 632 28.16 16.92 15.67
N LEU A 633 26.96 16.99 16.28
CA LEU A 633 25.87 17.81 15.79
C LEU A 633 26.08 19.28 16.15
N ASP A 634 25.72 20.12 15.19
CA ASP A 634 25.53 21.56 15.38
C ASP A 634 24.04 21.83 15.17
N ASN A 635 23.34 22.15 16.27
CA ASN A 635 21.90 22.38 16.31
C ASN A 635 21.57 23.46 17.34
N ASN A 636 20.89 24.52 16.88
CA ASN A 636 20.52 25.67 17.70
C ASN A 636 19.72 25.29 18.96
N GLN A 637 18.76 24.38 18.81
CA GLN A 637 17.87 23.96 19.90
C GLN A 637 18.60 23.11 20.94
N LEU A 638 19.60 22.35 20.50
CA LEU A 638 20.49 21.60 21.39
C LEU A 638 21.38 22.56 22.20
N GLU A 639 21.96 23.56 21.55
CA GLU A 639 22.74 24.59 22.25
C GLU A 639 21.88 25.34 23.28
N ASN A 640 20.63 25.68 22.95
CA ASN A 640 19.69 26.29 23.90
C ASN A 640 19.47 25.41 25.14
N ILE A 641 19.34 24.10 24.97
CA ILE A 641 19.24 23.15 26.08
C ILE A 641 20.53 23.18 26.91
N TYR A 642 21.70 23.17 26.28
CA TYR A 642 22.98 23.17 26.97
C TYR A 642 23.19 24.43 27.83
N ILE A 643 22.82 25.58 27.31
CA ILE A 643 22.93 26.86 28.03
C ILE A 643 22.03 26.88 29.26
N ASN A 644 20.76 26.51 29.08
CA ASN A 644 19.75 26.52 30.14
C ASN A 644 19.96 25.40 31.17
N TYR A 645 20.76 24.39 30.86
CA TYR A 645 21.19 23.39 31.85
C TYR A 645 22.04 24.00 32.97
N PHE A 646 22.92 24.96 32.64
CA PHE A 646 23.84 25.57 33.61
C PHE A 646 23.32 26.88 34.21
N ASN A 647 22.52 27.64 33.46
CA ASN A 647 22.09 28.97 33.86
C ASN A 647 20.57 28.97 34.06
N GLN A 648 20.12 28.76 35.30
CA GLN A 648 18.68 28.77 35.64
C GLN A 648 18.07 30.20 35.61
N GLU A 649 18.92 31.24 35.68
CA GLU A 649 18.54 32.67 35.69
C GLU A 649 19.05 33.41 34.44
N LEU A 650 18.66 32.96 33.24
CA LEU A 650 18.79 33.79 32.04
C LEU A 650 17.46 34.49 31.74
N PRO A 651 17.46 35.70 31.15
CA PRO A 651 16.23 36.44 30.88
C PRO A 651 15.24 35.58 30.08
N ALA A 652 13.94 35.77 30.36
CA ALA A 652 12.79 34.96 29.92
C ALA A 652 12.63 34.79 28.38
N HIS A 653 13.57 35.29 27.59
CA HIS A 653 13.64 35.12 26.16
C HIS A 653 15.06 34.67 25.78
N PRO A 654 15.27 33.41 25.35
CA PRO A 654 16.45 33.13 24.55
C PRO A 654 16.43 34.07 23.36
N LEU A 655 17.55 34.76 23.09
CA LEU A 655 17.74 35.40 21.78
C LEU A 655 17.38 34.34 20.74
N LYS A 656 16.38 34.59 19.89
CA LYS A 656 16.10 33.70 18.77
C LYS A 656 17.32 33.79 17.85
N ARG A 657 18.30 32.93 18.10
CA ARG A 657 19.48 32.74 17.24
C ARG A 657 18.96 32.58 15.83
N THR A 658 19.44 33.39 14.89
CA THR A 658 18.98 33.48 13.48
C THR A 658 17.73 34.34 13.18
N GLN A 659 17.20 35.16 14.10
CA GLN A 659 16.08 36.07 13.79
C GLN A 659 16.42 37.10 12.70
N HIS A 660 17.67 37.56 12.65
CA HIS A 660 18.12 38.62 11.75
C HIS A 660 19.01 38.14 10.60
N TYR A 661 19.34 36.84 10.55
CA TYR A 661 20.14 36.25 9.46
C TYR A 661 19.63 34.85 9.05
N PRO A 662 19.21 34.65 7.79
CA PRO A 662 18.48 33.45 7.40
C PRO A 662 19.41 32.30 6.95
N HIS A 663 20.08 31.60 7.87
CA HIS A 663 20.88 30.41 7.52
C HIS A 663 20.02 29.19 7.14
N SER A 664 18.78 29.13 7.64
CA SER A 664 17.91 27.94 7.55
C SER A 664 17.12 27.82 6.24
N LYS A 665 17.19 28.81 5.33
CA LYS A 665 16.41 28.86 4.09
C LYS A 665 17.19 28.53 2.83
N LEU A 666 18.30 27.81 2.98
CA LEU A 666 19.10 27.42 1.85
C LEU A 666 18.47 26.24 1.08
N ALA A 667 18.07 26.47 -0.17
CA ALA A 667 17.69 25.44 -1.13
C ALA A 667 18.93 24.69 -1.67
N THR A 668 19.85 24.30 -0.78
CA THR A 668 20.98 23.44 -1.15
C THR A 668 20.74 22.02 -0.65
N PRO A 669 20.92 20.99 -1.49
CA PRO A 669 20.90 19.59 -1.05
C PRO A 669 22.05 19.24 -0.09
N ASP A 670 23.04 20.13 0.09
CA ASP A 670 24.27 19.85 0.81
C ASP A 670 24.17 20.38 2.25
N ARG A 671 23.78 19.48 3.15
CA ARG A 671 23.61 19.76 4.59
C ARG A 671 24.87 20.29 5.28
N ARG A 672 26.04 20.20 4.64
CA ARG A 672 27.31 20.71 5.20
C ARG A 672 27.29 22.22 5.41
N PHE A 673 26.53 22.96 4.60
CA PHE A 673 26.53 24.42 4.61
C PHE A 673 25.50 25.08 5.54
N ASN A 674 24.67 24.28 6.24
CA ASN A 674 23.55 24.80 7.04
C ASN A 674 23.83 24.88 8.56
N ASN A 675 24.97 24.40 9.05
CA ASN A 675 25.18 24.14 10.50
C ASN A 675 26.55 24.66 11.01
N GLY A 676 27.00 25.83 10.54
CA GLY A 676 28.39 26.29 10.72
C GLY A 676 28.65 27.25 11.88
N VAL A 677 27.62 27.68 12.61
CA VAL A 677 27.71 28.92 13.41
C VAL A 677 27.20 28.78 14.84
N GLU A 678 26.44 27.72 15.15
CA GLU A 678 25.65 27.63 16.38
C GLU A 678 26.51 27.60 17.65
N PHE A 679 27.51 26.71 17.72
CA PHE A 679 28.38 26.64 18.89
C PHE A 679 29.32 27.85 18.98
N SER A 680 29.74 28.41 17.84
CA SER A 680 30.61 29.60 17.84
C SER A 680 29.85 30.83 18.33
N GLN A 681 28.57 30.96 17.97
CA GLN A 681 27.67 31.95 18.58
C GLN A 681 27.51 31.70 20.08
N THR A 682 27.34 30.44 20.52
CA THR A 682 27.31 30.11 21.96
C THR A 682 28.56 30.60 22.69
N ILE A 683 29.74 30.42 22.09
CA ILE A 683 30.99 30.93 22.66
C ILE A 683 30.97 32.46 22.75
N VAL A 684 30.46 33.16 21.72
CA VAL A 684 30.34 34.62 21.80
C VAL A 684 29.39 35.05 22.91
N GLU A 685 28.25 34.36 23.02
CA GLU A 685 27.20 34.74 23.94
C GLU A 685 27.55 34.47 25.41
N PHE A 686 28.20 33.33 25.68
CA PHE A 686 28.38 32.84 27.04
C PHE A 686 29.85 32.67 27.42
N GLN A 687 30.80 32.93 26.51
CA GLN A 687 32.24 32.70 26.71
C GLN A 687 32.59 31.25 27.06
N TYR A 688 31.72 30.31 26.68
CA TYR A 688 31.92 28.89 26.89
C TYR A 688 31.52 28.10 25.64
N MET A 689 32.30 27.07 25.34
CA MET A 689 31.87 25.97 24.47
C MET A 689 31.27 24.87 25.34
N TYR A 690 30.12 24.32 24.94
CA TYR A 690 29.44 23.25 25.65
C TYR A 690 29.62 21.93 24.90
N ALA A 691 29.77 20.84 25.63
CA ALA A 691 29.82 19.49 25.07
C ALA A 691 29.30 18.48 26.08
N ILE A 692 28.82 17.35 25.57
CA ILE A 692 28.52 16.20 26.42
C ILE A 692 29.84 15.45 26.63
N ASP A 693 30.11 15.02 27.85
CA ASP A 693 31.21 14.09 28.14
C ASP A 693 30.86 12.72 27.55
N PRO A 694 31.64 12.19 26.58
CA PRO A 694 31.33 10.93 25.91
C PRO A 694 31.42 9.70 26.82
N LEU A 695 32.00 9.81 28.02
CA LEU A 695 32.10 8.71 28.98
C LEU A 695 30.94 8.72 29.99
N SER A 696 30.59 9.88 30.55
CA SER A 696 29.52 9.98 31.57
C SER A 696 28.15 10.34 31.00
N GLY A 697 28.10 10.92 29.80
CA GLY A 697 26.89 11.54 29.25
C GLY A 697 26.47 12.82 29.99
N ASN A 698 27.29 13.35 30.90
CA ASN A 698 27.04 14.61 31.59
C ASN A 698 27.36 15.80 30.69
N LEU A 699 26.60 16.88 30.82
CA LEU A 699 26.92 18.11 30.12
C LEU A 699 28.05 18.83 30.85
N ILE A 700 29.06 19.26 30.10
CA ILE A 700 30.20 20.05 30.58
C ILE A 700 30.42 21.25 29.67
N ARG A 701 31.18 22.24 30.16
CA ARG A 701 31.52 23.45 29.41
C ARG A 701 32.98 23.83 29.63
N THR A 702 33.58 24.49 28.64
CA THR A 702 34.96 24.97 28.70
C THR A 702 35.11 26.37 28.14
N ASN A 703 36.05 27.13 28.69
CA ASN A 703 36.55 28.37 28.12
C ASN A 703 38.05 28.25 27.76
N GLU A 704 38.61 27.04 27.75
CA GLU A 704 40.01 26.79 27.42
C GLU A 704 40.14 26.50 25.92
N SER A 705 40.82 27.38 25.20
CA SER A 705 41.01 27.26 23.75
C SER A 705 42.46 27.52 23.33
N PHE A 706 42.89 26.83 22.26
CA PHE A 706 44.27 26.82 21.80
C PHE A 706 44.31 26.93 20.27
N TYR A 707 44.85 28.03 19.77
CA TYR A 707 45.03 28.24 18.32
C TYR A 707 46.34 27.59 17.84
N LEU A 708 46.27 26.75 16.81
CA LEU A 708 47.46 26.11 16.23
C LEU A 708 47.85 26.75 14.90
N GLN A 709 47.59 26.07 13.78
CA GLN A 709 47.88 26.51 12.41
C GLN A 709 46.64 26.31 11.54
N ASP A 710 46.61 26.92 10.35
CA ASP A 710 45.55 26.74 9.35
C ASP A 710 44.11 26.94 9.87
N LEU A 711 43.90 27.94 10.75
CA LEU A 711 42.61 28.24 11.38
C LEU A 711 42.09 27.13 12.32
N THR A 712 42.98 26.27 12.80
CA THR A 712 42.65 25.21 13.75
C THR A 712 42.61 25.77 15.17
N ILE A 713 41.49 25.54 15.87
CA ILE A 713 41.30 25.89 17.28
C ILE A 713 40.90 24.64 18.03
N ILE A 714 41.62 24.33 19.10
CA ILE A 714 41.36 23.18 19.96
C ILE A 714 40.80 23.65 21.29
N TYR A 715 39.72 23.02 21.74
CA TYR A 715 39.09 23.29 23.04
C TYR A 715 39.35 22.13 23.99
N ARG A 716 39.81 22.43 25.20
CA ARG A 716 40.08 21.42 26.25
C ARG A 716 38.89 21.29 27.18
N PHE A 717 38.38 20.08 27.34
CA PHE A 717 37.28 19.75 28.24
C PHE A 717 37.77 18.87 29.38
N VAL A 718 37.28 19.14 30.60
CA VAL A 718 37.55 18.35 31.80
C VAL A 718 36.24 17.66 32.21
N GLY A 719 36.08 16.39 31.83
CA GLY A 719 34.96 15.53 32.23
C GLY A 719 35.43 14.43 33.19
N VAL A 720 34.88 13.22 33.05
CA VAL A 720 35.48 12.01 33.66
C VAL A 720 36.91 11.81 33.14
N GLU A 721 37.14 12.15 31.87
CA GLU A 721 38.49 12.23 31.32
C GLU A 721 38.68 13.59 30.66
N VAL A 722 39.94 14.05 30.59
CA VAL A 722 40.26 15.20 29.75
C VAL A 722 40.14 14.80 28.29
N PHE A 723 39.44 15.61 27.50
CA PHE A 723 39.36 15.42 26.06
C PHE A 723 39.41 16.76 25.32
N TYR A 724 39.76 16.71 24.04
CA TYR A 724 39.96 17.89 23.22
C TYR A 724 39.08 17.85 22.00
N ILE A 725 38.29 18.89 21.76
CA ILE A 725 37.54 19.06 20.51
C ILE A 725 38.33 19.99 19.60
N LEU A 726 38.71 19.50 18.44
CA LEU A 726 39.35 20.27 17.40
C LEU A 726 38.28 20.83 16.46
N THR A 727 38.31 22.14 16.27
CA THR A 727 37.49 22.88 15.30
C THR A 727 38.39 23.55 14.27
N GLY A 728 37.88 23.81 13.06
CA GLY A 728 38.65 24.54 12.05
C GLY A 728 38.38 24.12 10.60
N SER A 729 39.43 24.07 9.78
CA SER A 729 39.38 23.86 8.33
C SER A 729 38.56 24.94 7.60
N PHE A 730 38.03 24.64 6.41
CA PHE A 730 37.17 25.49 5.62
C PHE A 730 35.91 25.83 6.45
N GLY A 731 35.18 24.84 6.95
CA GLY A 731 33.83 25.02 7.50
C GLY A 731 33.71 25.59 8.91
N GLY A 732 34.78 25.57 9.72
CA GLY A 732 34.72 26.02 11.12
C GLY A 732 34.01 25.04 12.06
N TRP A 733 33.62 23.87 11.58
CA TRP A 733 32.91 22.84 12.35
C TRP A 733 33.80 22.11 13.35
N LYS A 734 33.18 21.34 14.25
CA LYS A 734 33.85 20.32 15.06
C LYS A 734 34.36 19.21 14.13
N LEU A 735 35.68 19.03 14.06
CA LEU A 735 36.32 18.09 13.13
C LEU A 735 36.62 16.75 13.80
N SER A 736 37.20 16.79 15.01
CA SER A 736 37.61 15.60 15.74
C SER A 736 37.59 15.81 17.25
N LEU A 737 37.48 14.71 17.98
CA LEU A 737 37.62 14.63 19.42
C LEU A 737 38.82 13.74 19.76
N TYR A 738 39.66 14.17 20.69
CA TYR A 738 40.84 13.43 21.11
C TYR A 738 40.84 13.17 22.61
N ILE A 739 41.04 11.91 23.00
CA ILE A 739 41.11 11.46 24.40
C ILE A 739 42.55 10.98 24.67
N PRO A 740 43.39 11.80 25.34
CA PRO A 740 44.82 11.52 25.52
C PRO A 740 45.11 10.25 26.30
N LYS A 741 44.31 9.94 27.33
CA LYS A 741 44.48 8.73 28.15
C LYS A 741 44.52 7.46 27.32
N PHE A 742 43.74 7.42 26.23
CA PHE A 742 43.66 6.27 25.33
C PHE A 742 44.46 6.45 24.03
N GLU A 743 45.01 7.63 23.76
CA GLU A 743 45.55 8.05 22.44
C GLU A 743 44.58 7.73 21.29
N ILE A 744 43.30 8.05 21.51
CA ILE A 744 42.22 7.83 20.54
C ILE A 744 41.78 9.16 19.95
N VAL A 745 41.74 9.22 18.63
CA VAL A 745 41.18 10.33 17.84
C VAL A 745 39.90 9.85 17.15
N LEU A 746 38.81 10.56 17.41
CA LEU A 746 37.49 10.29 16.86
C LEU A 746 37.15 11.40 15.88
N ILE A 747 37.09 11.07 14.59
CA ILE A 747 36.68 11.99 13.54
C ILE A 747 35.17 12.17 13.65
N LEU A 748 34.73 13.38 13.98
CA LEU A 748 33.33 13.75 14.18
C LEU A 748 32.64 14.12 12.87
N SER A 749 33.41 14.61 11.88
CA SER A 749 32.88 15.17 10.64
C SER A 749 33.37 14.39 9.42
N ASP A 750 32.43 13.88 8.62
CA ASP A 750 32.70 13.32 7.28
C ASP A 750 32.83 14.41 6.20
N LYS A 751 32.63 15.67 6.59
CA LYS A 751 32.35 16.78 5.69
C LYS A 751 33.57 17.25 4.88
N ASP A 752 34.78 16.80 5.24
CA ASP A 752 36.04 17.10 4.54
C ASP A 752 36.97 15.86 4.52
N THR A 753 37.14 15.30 3.32
CA THR A 753 37.88 14.06 3.06
C THR A 753 39.39 14.18 3.25
N HIS A 754 39.94 15.39 3.45
CA HIS A 754 41.37 15.64 3.66
C HIS A 754 41.79 15.62 5.14
N ILE A 755 40.84 15.53 6.07
CA ILE A 755 41.06 15.73 7.52
C ILE A 755 41.91 14.63 8.18
N THR A 756 41.82 13.37 7.75
CA THR A 756 42.38 12.23 8.50
C THR A 756 43.89 12.32 8.71
N LYS A 757 44.67 12.74 7.70
CA LYS A 757 46.14 12.88 7.83
C LYS A 757 46.58 14.14 8.58
N GLN A 758 45.83 15.24 8.44
CA GLN A 758 46.16 16.51 9.10
C GLN A 758 45.83 16.48 10.61
N THR A 759 44.83 15.67 11.00
CA THR A 759 44.37 15.59 12.38
C THR A 759 45.45 15.05 13.34
N GLN A 760 46.14 13.98 12.96
CA GLN A 760 47.25 13.44 13.74
C GLN A 760 48.37 14.47 13.93
N SER A 761 48.73 15.17 12.85
CA SER A 761 49.72 16.23 12.91
C SER A 761 49.30 17.34 13.87
N ASN A 762 48.03 17.75 13.85
CA ASN A 762 47.53 18.81 14.73
C ASN A 762 47.60 18.43 16.22
N TYR A 763 47.24 17.19 16.58
CA TYR A 763 47.36 16.74 17.97
C TYR A 763 48.82 16.54 18.39
N ASN A 764 49.71 16.08 17.50
CA ASN A 764 51.15 16.07 17.78
C ASN A 764 51.70 17.48 18.01
N THR A 765 51.29 18.45 17.20
CA THR A 765 51.64 19.86 17.37
C THR A 765 51.08 20.40 18.69
N LEU A 766 49.84 20.04 19.06
CA LEU A 766 49.27 20.41 20.37
C LEU A 766 50.12 19.88 21.53
N LYS A 767 50.46 18.58 21.51
CA LYS A 767 51.32 17.96 22.52
C LYS A 767 52.67 18.68 22.61
N ALA A 768 53.30 18.93 21.46
CA ALA A 768 54.57 19.65 21.39
C ALA A 768 54.45 21.07 21.94
N TYR A 769 53.40 21.81 21.61
CA TYR A 769 53.19 23.17 22.10
C TYR A 769 52.90 23.21 23.60
N PHE A 770 52.12 22.27 24.14
CA PHE A 770 51.86 22.17 25.57
C PHE A 770 53.12 21.88 26.37
N VAL A 771 53.96 20.98 25.87
CA VAL A 771 55.24 20.63 26.52
C VAL A 771 56.26 21.76 26.38
N THR A 772 56.36 22.38 25.21
CA THR A 772 57.30 23.51 24.97
C THR A 772 56.93 24.71 25.83
N TYR A 773 55.65 25.12 25.80
CA TYR A 773 55.14 26.31 26.49
C TYR A 773 54.45 25.93 27.80
N PHE A 774 55.05 24.99 28.54
CA PHE A 774 54.49 24.44 29.76
C PHE A 774 54.05 25.53 30.75
N ARG A 775 54.88 26.57 30.94
CA ARG A 775 54.59 27.67 31.87
C ARG A 775 53.39 28.48 31.43
N GLU A 776 53.37 28.94 30.19
CA GLU A 776 52.31 29.78 29.65
C GLU A 776 50.98 29.02 29.61
N VAL A 777 51.00 27.73 29.25
CA VAL A 777 49.80 26.87 29.26
C VAL A 777 49.31 26.64 30.69
N LYS A 778 50.20 26.33 31.64
CA LYS A 778 49.86 26.19 33.06
C LYS A 778 49.25 27.47 33.61
N GLN A 779 49.82 28.63 33.29
CA GLN A 779 49.30 29.93 33.70
C GLN A 779 47.92 30.21 33.08
N TYR A 780 47.74 29.89 31.79
CA TYR A 780 46.49 30.10 31.07
C TYR A 780 45.35 29.22 31.58
N ILE A 781 45.60 27.94 31.86
CA ILE A 781 44.59 27.00 32.37
C ILE A 781 44.20 27.35 33.81
N ASN A 782 45.17 27.76 34.64
CA ASN A 782 44.92 28.13 36.04
C ASN A 782 44.49 29.59 36.24
N SER A 783 44.39 30.38 35.15
CA SER A 783 44.02 31.78 35.21
C SER A 783 42.62 31.95 35.79
N LYS A 784 42.50 32.81 36.82
CA LYS A 784 41.21 33.28 37.36
C LYS A 784 40.71 34.55 36.67
N GLN A 785 41.51 35.13 35.77
CA GLN A 785 41.14 36.34 35.05
C GLN A 785 40.13 36.01 33.96
N PRO A 786 39.14 36.90 33.69
CA PRO A 786 38.27 36.78 32.53
C PRO A 786 39.10 36.62 31.25
N ARG A 787 38.66 35.74 30.35
CA ARG A 787 39.35 35.49 29.09
C ARG A 787 38.92 36.54 28.07
N LEU A 788 39.86 36.99 27.23
CA LEU A 788 39.54 37.88 26.12
C LEU A 788 38.92 37.08 24.99
N LEU A 789 37.63 37.28 24.73
CA LEU A 789 36.95 36.62 23.63
C LEU A 789 37.54 37.11 22.30
N THR A 790 38.22 36.21 21.58
CA THR A 790 39.12 36.56 20.48
C THR A 790 38.70 35.90 19.18
N SER A 791 38.29 36.70 18.20
CA SER A 791 37.92 36.21 16.87
C SER A 791 39.14 36.04 15.95
N ILE A 792 39.28 34.88 15.32
CA ILE A 792 40.35 34.59 14.35
C ILE A 792 39.90 34.95 12.92
N VAL A 793 40.60 35.90 12.27
CA VAL A 793 40.27 36.39 10.92
C VAL A 793 41.52 36.77 10.12
N GLY A 794 41.45 36.72 8.79
CA GLY A 794 42.51 37.18 7.88
C GLY A 794 43.60 36.15 7.58
N PHE A 795 43.30 34.84 7.67
CA PHE A 795 44.30 33.79 7.41
C PHE A 795 44.11 33.08 6.07
N ARG A 796 42.94 33.20 5.40
CA ARG A 796 42.71 32.60 4.07
C ARG A 796 43.26 33.44 2.92
N ARG A 797 44.29 32.90 2.25
CA ARG A 797 44.80 33.44 0.97
C ARG A 797 43.79 33.34 -0.18
N ASN A 798 42.93 32.32 -0.18
CA ASN A 798 41.93 32.14 -1.24
C ASN A 798 40.80 33.18 -1.09
N LEU A 799 40.62 33.99 -2.13
CA LEU A 799 39.63 35.08 -2.16
C LEU A 799 38.19 34.59 -1.88
N GLY A 800 37.81 33.44 -2.43
CA GLY A 800 36.50 32.84 -2.20
C GLY A 800 36.30 32.49 -0.73
N HIS A 801 37.24 31.81 -0.09
CA HIS A 801 37.13 31.45 1.33
C HIS A 801 37.12 32.66 2.27
N PHE A 802 37.86 33.71 1.90
CA PHE A 802 37.87 34.96 2.66
C PHE A 802 36.49 35.64 2.67
N PHE A 803 35.91 35.88 1.49
CA PHE A 803 34.59 36.54 1.40
C PHE A 803 33.43 35.63 1.79
N TRP A 804 33.50 34.36 1.41
CA TRP A 804 32.40 33.43 1.63
C TRP A 804 32.29 33.05 3.10
N GLN A 805 33.42 32.92 3.83
CA GLN A 805 33.44 32.31 5.16
C GLN A 805 33.89 33.23 6.28
N GLU A 806 35.08 33.82 6.16
CA GLU A 806 35.65 34.61 7.25
C GLU A 806 34.90 35.93 7.42
N LEU A 807 34.89 36.78 6.39
CA LEU A 807 34.21 38.07 6.44
C LEU A 807 32.70 37.90 6.60
N ASN A 808 32.12 36.86 5.98
CA ASN A 808 30.72 36.56 6.12
C ASN A 808 30.37 36.09 7.55
N GLY A 809 31.27 35.37 8.22
CA GLY A 809 31.13 35.03 9.64
C GLY A 809 31.18 36.26 10.55
N ILE A 810 32.01 37.26 10.23
CA ILE A 810 31.97 38.56 10.92
C ILE A 810 30.66 39.30 10.64
N HIS A 811 30.19 39.29 9.39
CA HIS A 811 28.91 39.87 9.03
C HIS A 811 27.74 39.17 9.76
N TYR A 812 27.80 37.86 9.94
CA TYR A 812 26.83 37.11 10.73
C TYR A 812 26.73 37.64 12.16
N LEU A 813 27.87 37.84 12.82
CA LEU A 813 27.92 38.40 14.18
C LEU A 813 27.39 39.85 14.19
N TYR A 814 27.71 40.66 13.18
CA TYR A 814 27.13 42.01 13.04
C TYR A 814 25.60 41.97 13.00
N LYS A 815 25.04 41.12 12.14
CA LYS A 815 23.58 41.05 11.94
C LYS A 815 22.83 40.53 13.16
N ASN A 816 23.49 39.73 13.99
CA ASN A 816 22.92 39.25 15.25
C ASN A 816 23.30 40.11 16.46
N LEU A 817 23.90 41.29 16.26
CA LEU A 817 24.28 42.24 17.32
C LEU A 817 25.30 41.67 18.32
N LEU A 818 26.20 40.81 17.85
CA LEU A 818 27.18 40.10 18.67
C LEU A 818 28.61 40.64 18.55
N LEU A 819 28.89 41.59 17.64
CA LEU A 819 30.25 42.14 17.49
C LEU A 819 30.75 42.86 18.74
N ASP A 820 29.85 43.49 19.50
CA ASP A 820 30.22 44.21 20.71
C ASP A 820 30.77 43.30 21.80
N TRP A 821 30.42 42.02 21.76
CA TRP A 821 30.79 41.05 22.79
C TRP A 821 32.19 40.49 22.54
N ILE A 822 32.76 40.71 21.34
CA ILE A 822 34.13 40.36 21.02
C ILE A 822 35.07 41.36 21.69
N ASP A 823 36.06 40.88 22.44
CA ASP A 823 37.06 41.72 23.09
C ASP A 823 38.27 41.99 22.19
N CYS A 824 38.62 41.02 21.34
CA CYS A 824 39.87 41.00 20.61
C CYS A 824 39.73 40.42 19.19
N LEU A 825 40.45 40.99 18.23
CA LEU A 825 40.64 40.46 16.89
C LEU A 825 42.07 39.96 16.69
N ALA A 826 42.21 38.67 16.40
CA ALA A 826 43.47 38.08 15.99
C ALA A 826 43.56 38.07 14.46
N ILE A 827 44.40 38.95 13.91
CA ILE A 827 44.44 39.30 12.49
C ILE A 827 45.62 38.61 11.78
N GLY A 828 45.33 37.80 10.77
CA GLY A 828 46.32 37.15 9.91
C GLY A 828 46.86 38.04 8.78
N ASN A 829 47.75 37.48 7.94
CA ASN A 829 48.42 38.22 6.84
C ASN A 829 47.56 38.47 5.58
N TYR A 830 46.43 37.79 5.45
CA TYR A 830 45.65 37.73 4.22
C TYR A 830 44.32 38.47 4.38
N GLN A 831 44.40 39.79 4.62
CA GLN A 831 43.25 40.69 4.63
C GLN A 831 43.06 41.32 3.25
N HIS A 832 42.35 40.62 2.36
CA HIS A 832 42.07 41.15 1.01
C HIS A 832 41.31 42.49 1.08
N LEU A 833 40.49 42.67 2.11
CA LEU A 833 39.96 43.95 2.57
C LEU A 833 40.24 44.09 4.07
N GLN A 834 40.51 45.31 4.53
CA GLN A 834 40.71 45.59 5.95
C GLN A 834 39.41 45.36 6.73
N VAL A 835 39.39 44.34 7.58
CA VAL A 835 38.18 43.89 8.29
C VAL A 835 37.59 45.00 9.16
N THR A 836 38.45 45.73 9.88
CA THR A 836 38.07 46.82 10.79
C THR A 836 37.58 48.07 10.07
N GLU A 837 38.00 48.29 8.82
CA GLU A 837 37.46 49.38 8.00
C GLU A 837 36.11 49.00 7.39
N LEU A 838 35.91 47.72 7.03
CA LEU A 838 34.63 47.20 6.54
C LEU A 838 33.57 47.06 7.65
N PHE A 839 34.03 46.79 8.88
CA PHE A 839 33.25 46.72 10.11
C PHE A 839 33.81 47.70 11.16
N PRO A 840 33.52 49.01 11.04
CA PRO A 840 34.00 50.03 11.97
C PRO A 840 33.62 49.79 13.43
N GLU A 841 32.57 48.98 13.67
CA GLU A 841 32.12 48.53 14.99
C GLU A 841 33.23 47.77 15.75
N LEU A 842 34.24 47.27 15.05
CA LEU A 842 35.38 46.56 15.64
C LEU A 842 36.60 47.44 15.93
N ASN A 843 36.56 48.73 15.58
CA ASN A 843 37.73 49.62 15.71
C ASN A 843 38.19 49.84 17.16
N ASN A 844 37.26 49.78 18.12
CA ASN A 844 37.55 49.93 19.54
C ASN A 844 38.03 48.63 20.21
N LYS A 845 38.06 47.51 19.49
CA LYS A 845 38.47 46.21 20.03
C LYS A 845 39.98 46.06 20.01
N LYS A 846 40.53 45.26 20.92
CA LYS A 846 41.96 44.96 20.95
C LYS A 846 42.35 44.23 19.66
N GLN A 847 43.45 44.63 19.02
CA GLN A 847 43.92 44.00 17.78
C GLN A 847 45.27 43.32 17.99
N LEU A 848 45.33 42.03 17.74
CA LEU A 848 46.56 41.23 17.74
C LEU A 848 46.92 40.89 16.29
N VAL A 849 47.88 41.61 15.72
CA VAL A 849 48.36 41.37 14.35
C VAL A 849 49.30 40.16 14.34
N LEU A 850 48.73 38.99 14.08
CA LEU A 850 49.40 37.69 14.17
C LEU A 850 50.16 37.30 12.91
N GLY A 851 49.82 37.89 11.78
CA GLY A 851 50.25 37.38 10.49
C GLY A 851 51.78 37.27 10.33
N LYS A 852 52.56 38.20 10.89
CA LYS A 852 54.03 38.22 10.75
C LYS A 852 54.76 37.15 11.58
N PHE A 853 54.06 36.48 12.50
CA PHE A 853 54.66 35.55 13.44
C PHE A 853 54.64 34.11 12.91
N SER A 854 55.56 33.28 13.40
CA SER A 854 55.49 31.81 13.23
C SER A 854 54.29 31.25 14.00
N ASP A 855 53.78 30.07 13.62
CA ASP A 855 52.61 29.49 14.28
C ASP A 855 52.83 29.24 15.78
N MET A 856 54.05 28.86 16.17
CA MET A 856 54.47 28.71 17.57
C MET A 856 54.36 30.04 18.33
N LYS A 857 54.81 31.14 17.72
CA LYS A 857 54.76 32.46 18.36
C LYS A 857 53.32 33.01 18.41
N LYS A 858 52.47 32.66 17.45
CA LYS A 858 51.02 32.96 17.50
C LYS A 858 50.37 32.25 18.69
N PHE A 859 50.63 30.95 18.88
CA PHE A 859 50.14 30.18 20.02
C PHE A 859 50.53 30.84 21.36
N GLN A 860 51.83 31.12 21.54
CA GLN A 860 52.33 31.77 22.76
C GLN A 860 51.71 33.15 22.99
N LEU A 861 51.58 33.99 21.95
CA LEU A 861 51.04 35.34 22.08
C LEU A 861 49.56 35.32 22.50
N LEU A 862 48.76 34.39 21.96
CA LEU A 862 47.35 34.25 22.33
C LEU A 862 47.18 33.77 23.77
N LEU A 863 48.02 32.85 24.25
CA LEU A 863 48.03 32.42 25.65
C LEU A 863 48.38 33.56 26.61
N ASN A 864 49.45 34.30 26.31
CA ASN A 864 49.91 35.41 27.15
C ASN A 864 48.89 36.55 27.25
N ASN A 865 47.97 36.65 26.28
CA ASN A 865 46.87 37.60 26.29
C ASN A 865 45.57 37.01 26.87
N ASN A 866 45.62 35.83 27.50
CA ASN A 866 44.49 35.11 28.07
C ASN A 866 43.30 34.98 27.10
N CYS A 867 43.57 34.69 25.82
CA CYS A 867 42.55 34.70 24.77
C CYS A 867 41.69 33.42 24.77
N LEU A 868 40.37 33.57 24.72
CA LEU A 868 39.43 32.53 24.30
C LEU A 868 39.20 32.68 22.79
N CYS A 869 39.94 31.91 22.00
CA CYS A 869 39.90 31.93 20.56
C CYS A 869 38.64 31.23 20.03
N PHE A 870 38.00 31.84 19.05
CA PHE A 870 36.93 31.21 18.28
C PHE A 870 36.97 31.69 16.82
N ARG A 871 36.33 30.92 15.95
CA ARG A 871 36.16 31.26 14.54
C ARG A 871 34.72 31.04 14.15
N VAL A 872 34.08 32.07 13.62
CA VAL A 872 32.75 31.96 13.02
C VAL A 872 32.93 31.85 11.51
N ALA A 873 32.33 30.84 10.91
CA ALA A 873 32.37 30.62 9.47
C ALA A 873 30.93 30.51 8.95
N GLU A 874 30.55 31.48 8.12
CA GLU A 874 29.25 31.47 7.47
C GLU A 874 29.34 30.98 6.01
N HIS A 875 28.30 30.36 5.46
CA HIS A 875 28.30 29.82 4.09
C HIS A 875 27.14 30.34 3.22
N PHE A 876 26.30 31.23 3.75
CA PHE A 876 25.27 31.93 3.01
C PHE A 876 25.59 33.42 2.85
N ILE A 877 25.72 33.86 1.60
CA ILE A 877 26.01 35.24 1.22
C ILE A 877 24.67 35.96 0.98
N SER A 878 24.30 36.88 1.88
CA SER A 878 23.10 37.71 1.72
C SER A 878 23.32 38.88 0.76
N GLN A 879 22.25 39.42 0.17
CA GLN A 879 22.34 40.61 -0.69
C GLN A 879 22.83 41.84 0.08
N GLU A 880 22.46 41.95 1.36
CA GLU A 880 22.93 43.02 2.22
C GLU A 880 24.44 42.95 2.47
N TYR A 881 24.98 41.76 2.71
CA TYR A 881 26.42 41.57 2.87
C TYR A 881 27.19 42.03 1.63
N ILE A 882 26.68 41.70 0.44
CA ILE A 882 27.26 42.11 -0.84
C ILE A 882 27.19 43.62 -1.01
N SER A 883 26.05 44.23 -0.68
CA SER A 883 25.87 45.68 -0.73
C SER A 883 26.91 46.38 0.15
N ARG A 884 27.12 45.87 1.38
CA ARG A 884 28.16 46.39 2.27
C ARG A 884 29.57 46.29 1.68
N ILE A 885 29.91 45.17 1.06
CA ILE A 885 31.21 45.01 0.38
C ILE A 885 31.35 46.02 -0.76
N TYR A 886 30.29 46.20 -1.56
CA TYR A 886 30.29 47.14 -2.67
C TYR A 886 30.42 48.58 -2.19
N ASP A 887 29.64 49.00 -1.20
CA ASP A 887 29.68 50.36 -0.65
C ASP A 887 31.07 50.68 -0.08
N PHE A 888 31.67 49.72 0.64
CA PHE A 888 33.03 49.85 1.12
C PHE A 888 34.04 49.96 -0.03
N ALA A 889 33.92 49.10 -1.04
CA ALA A 889 34.80 49.12 -2.20
C ALA A 889 34.67 50.44 -2.97
N TRP A 890 33.45 50.93 -3.15
CA TRP A 890 33.13 52.22 -3.75
C TRP A 890 33.77 53.36 -2.97
N TYR A 891 33.57 53.39 -1.65
CA TYR A 891 34.15 54.39 -0.75
C TYR A 891 35.68 54.46 -0.84
N LYS A 892 36.35 53.31 -0.98
CA LYS A 892 37.82 53.23 -1.09
C LYS A 892 38.38 53.68 -2.44
N CYS A 893 37.58 53.68 -3.50
CA CYS A 893 38.02 54.15 -4.81
C CYS A 893 38.28 55.66 -4.81
N SER A 894 39.33 56.11 -5.51
CA SER A 894 39.62 57.53 -5.72
C SER A 894 38.57 58.23 -6.58
N GLU A 895 38.46 59.57 -6.47
CA GLU A 895 37.58 60.36 -7.35
C GLU A 895 37.96 60.19 -8.82
N ASN A 896 39.25 60.26 -9.16
CA ASN A 896 39.77 60.01 -10.51
C ASN A 896 39.34 58.65 -11.05
N PHE A 897 39.34 57.60 -10.22
CA PHE A 897 38.87 56.28 -10.63
C PHE A 897 37.37 56.31 -10.95
N ARG A 898 36.55 56.93 -10.07
CA ARG A 898 35.09 57.00 -10.26
C ARG A 898 34.72 57.80 -11.51
N GLU A 899 35.45 58.87 -11.82
CA GLU A 899 35.29 59.64 -13.06
C GLU A 899 35.72 58.85 -14.31
N ALA A 900 36.73 57.98 -14.18
CA ALA A 900 37.18 57.12 -15.26
C ALA A 900 36.23 55.94 -15.54
N LEU A 901 35.26 55.67 -14.67
CA LEU A 901 34.28 54.62 -14.89
C LEU A 901 33.34 54.98 -16.07
N PRO A 902 32.86 53.97 -16.80
CA PRO A 902 31.74 54.13 -17.72
C PRO A 902 30.56 54.82 -17.01
N ASN A 903 29.94 55.85 -17.62
CA ASN A 903 28.75 56.52 -17.08
C ASN A 903 27.76 55.49 -16.49
N GLN A 904 27.33 55.71 -15.25
CA GLN A 904 26.49 54.76 -14.50
C GLN A 904 25.04 54.75 -14.98
N ASP A 905 24.57 55.85 -15.59
CA ASP A 905 23.24 55.95 -16.17
C ASP A 905 23.13 55.13 -17.47
N ASN A 906 21.89 54.81 -17.85
CA ASN A 906 21.49 54.04 -19.04
C ASN A 906 22.00 54.56 -20.42
N ASN A 907 22.89 55.55 -20.43
CA ASN A 907 23.52 56.23 -21.56
C ASN A 907 25.03 55.92 -21.71
N ARG A 908 25.44 54.65 -21.49
CA ARG A 908 26.80 54.24 -21.86
C ARG A 908 26.97 54.24 -23.38
N GLU A 909 28.06 54.84 -23.86
CA GLU A 909 28.40 54.87 -25.29
C GLU A 909 28.73 53.49 -25.86
N PHE A 910 28.95 52.47 -25.03
CA PHE A 910 29.34 51.12 -25.40
C PHE A 910 28.45 50.05 -24.76
N PHE A 911 28.16 49.01 -25.54
CA PHE A 911 27.45 47.81 -25.12
C PHE A 911 27.86 46.65 -26.04
N PRO A 912 28.13 45.45 -25.48
CA PRO A 912 28.25 45.15 -24.05
C PRO A 912 29.61 45.58 -23.49
N LEU A 913 29.67 45.80 -22.18
CA LEU A 913 30.91 45.80 -21.40
C LEU A 913 31.17 44.38 -20.88
N LEU A 914 32.14 43.68 -21.48
CA LEU A 914 32.43 42.27 -21.22
C LEU A 914 33.69 42.10 -20.35
N TRP A 915 33.55 41.40 -19.23
CA TRP A 915 34.68 41.01 -18.39
C TRP A 915 35.33 39.72 -18.88
N VAL A 916 36.66 39.70 -18.93
CA VAL A 916 37.45 38.54 -19.33
C VAL A 916 38.51 38.25 -18.28
N ASN A 917 38.35 37.16 -17.53
CA ASN A 917 39.35 36.73 -16.54
C ASN A 917 40.44 35.86 -17.20
N LEU A 918 41.69 36.21 -16.94
CA LEU A 918 42.88 35.58 -17.49
C LEU A 918 43.69 34.83 -16.42
N ARG A 919 44.37 33.75 -16.84
CA ARG A 919 45.30 32.97 -16.02
C ARG A 919 46.55 32.57 -16.81
N THR A 920 47.73 32.66 -16.19
CA THR A 920 49.02 32.20 -16.74
C THR A 920 49.39 30.77 -16.36
N HIS A 921 48.84 30.26 -15.26
CA HIS A 921 49.18 28.97 -14.66
C HIS A 921 47.94 28.35 -14.01
N ASN A 922 47.92 27.01 -13.87
CA ASN A 922 46.89 26.18 -13.22
C ASN A 922 45.43 26.55 -13.57
N LYS A 923 44.68 25.64 -14.20
CA LYS A 923 43.36 25.95 -14.80
C LYS A 923 43.46 26.98 -15.92
N SER A 924 44.62 27.09 -16.57
CA SER A 924 44.77 27.96 -17.74
C SER A 924 44.31 27.22 -19.00
N TRP A 925 43.57 27.93 -19.85
CA TRP A 925 43.21 27.45 -21.18
C TRP A 925 44.43 27.59 -22.10
N LYS A 926 44.92 26.49 -22.68
CA LYS A 926 46.19 26.49 -23.44
C LYS A 926 46.24 27.51 -24.58
N SER A 927 45.13 27.75 -25.26
CA SER A 927 45.01 28.73 -26.36
C SER A 927 44.23 29.99 -25.94
N GLN A 928 44.33 30.39 -24.66
CA GLN A 928 43.58 31.49 -24.07
C GLN A 928 43.68 32.80 -24.86
N GLY A 929 44.89 33.21 -25.26
CA GLY A 929 45.09 34.46 -26.00
C GLY A 929 44.35 34.48 -27.34
N GLN A 930 44.68 33.54 -28.24
CA GLN A 930 43.99 33.43 -29.54
C GLN A 930 42.49 33.20 -29.37
N GLY A 931 42.09 32.37 -28.40
CA GLY A 931 40.71 32.04 -28.14
C GLY A 931 39.87 33.25 -27.74
N TYR A 932 40.35 34.06 -26.79
CA TYR A 932 39.65 35.30 -26.41
C TYR A 932 39.65 36.33 -27.54
N ALA A 933 40.76 36.48 -28.29
CA ALA A 933 40.79 37.38 -29.44
C ALA A 933 39.72 37.00 -30.49
N ASN A 934 39.56 35.70 -30.78
CA ASN A 934 38.54 35.21 -31.70
C ASN A 934 37.12 35.50 -31.19
N ILE A 935 36.85 35.25 -29.91
CA ILE A 935 35.54 35.52 -29.28
C ILE A 935 35.22 37.02 -29.36
N ILE A 936 36.16 37.89 -28.97
CA ILE A 936 35.97 39.34 -28.92
C ILE A 936 35.77 39.91 -30.33
N ASN A 937 36.60 39.53 -31.29
CA ASN A 937 36.48 40.00 -32.68
C ASN A 937 35.14 39.59 -33.31
N LYS A 938 34.66 38.38 -33.01
CA LYS A 938 33.37 37.93 -33.50
C LYS A 938 32.23 38.71 -32.84
N LEU A 939 32.25 38.87 -31.51
CA LEU A 939 31.25 39.68 -30.80
C LEU A 939 31.23 41.13 -31.28
N SER A 940 32.38 41.71 -31.66
CA SER A 940 32.44 43.08 -32.18
C SER A 940 31.76 43.29 -33.54
N GLU A 941 31.46 42.21 -34.28
CA GLU A 941 30.67 42.27 -35.52
C GLU A 941 29.19 42.47 -35.21
N ASP A 942 28.69 41.77 -34.19
CA ASP A 942 27.29 41.83 -33.76
C ASP A 942 27.02 43.00 -32.81
N PHE A 943 28.05 43.45 -32.08
CA PHE A 943 28.01 44.55 -31.13
C PHE A 943 29.14 45.55 -31.43
N PRO A 944 28.96 46.48 -32.39
CA PRO A 944 30.01 47.36 -32.88
C PRO A 944 30.64 48.26 -31.81
N LYS A 945 29.92 48.51 -30.71
CA LYS A 945 30.38 49.33 -29.58
C LYS A 945 30.75 48.47 -28.36
N ILE A 946 31.29 47.27 -28.55
CA ILE A 946 31.75 46.41 -27.46
C ILE A 946 32.98 47.02 -26.73
N ALA A 947 33.02 46.86 -25.41
CA ALA A 947 34.17 47.17 -24.58
C ALA A 947 34.59 45.97 -23.73
N ILE A 948 35.89 45.77 -23.51
CA ILE A 948 36.45 44.64 -22.79
C ILE A 948 37.17 45.10 -21.53
N VAL A 949 36.88 44.44 -20.41
CA VAL A 949 37.62 44.58 -19.14
C VAL A 949 38.45 43.31 -18.94
N PHE A 950 39.78 43.43 -18.98
CA PHE A 950 40.68 42.31 -18.68
C PHE A 950 41.04 42.28 -17.20
N ASP A 951 40.78 41.14 -16.56
CA ASP A 951 41.07 40.88 -15.15
C ASP A 951 41.93 39.60 -15.01
N GLY A 952 42.58 39.46 -13.85
CA GLY A 952 43.57 38.41 -13.59
C GLY A 952 44.73 38.94 -12.75
N TRP A 953 45.79 38.15 -12.69
CA TRP A 953 47.01 38.55 -12.01
C TRP A 953 47.90 39.37 -12.93
N ILE A 954 48.76 40.24 -12.37
CA ILE A 954 49.65 41.13 -13.13
C ILE A 954 50.56 40.40 -14.13
N ASP A 955 50.86 39.11 -13.89
CA ASP A 955 51.62 38.25 -14.79
C ASP A 955 50.89 37.96 -16.12
N CYS A 956 49.58 38.21 -16.20
CA CYS A 956 48.77 38.07 -17.40
C CYS A 956 48.95 39.22 -18.40
N ASN A 957 49.72 40.28 -18.08
CA ASN A 957 49.89 41.44 -18.98
C ASN A 957 50.38 41.04 -20.38
N LYS A 958 51.32 40.10 -20.48
CA LYS A 958 51.79 39.57 -21.77
C LYS A 958 50.68 38.87 -22.56
N VAL A 959 49.74 38.22 -21.88
CA VAL A 959 48.58 37.59 -22.50
C VAL A 959 47.63 38.67 -23.01
N VAL A 960 47.36 39.71 -22.23
CA VAL A 960 46.55 40.86 -22.66
C VAL A 960 47.15 41.51 -23.91
N GLU A 961 48.44 41.82 -23.90
CA GLU A 961 49.14 42.38 -25.07
C GLU A 961 48.99 41.49 -26.31
N SER A 962 49.10 40.17 -26.14
CA SER A 962 48.92 39.22 -27.25
C SER A 962 47.49 39.20 -27.78
N ILE A 963 46.48 39.38 -26.91
CA ILE A 963 45.08 39.48 -27.31
C ILE A 963 44.86 40.79 -28.05
N VAL A 964 45.25 41.92 -27.46
CA VAL A 964 45.07 43.28 -28.00
C VAL A 964 45.64 43.40 -29.41
N LYS A 965 46.82 42.84 -29.67
CA LYS A 965 47.45 42.82 -31.01
C LYS A 965 46.60 42.14 -32.09
N LEU A 966 45.70 41.26 -31.69
CA LEU A 966 44.81 40.51 -32.57
C LEU A 966 43.41 41.12 -32.67
N LEU A 967 43.09 42.15 -31.87
CA LEU A 967 41.75 42.76 -31.85
C LEU A 967 41.56 43.81 -32.95
N LYS A 968 40.32 43.97 -33.40
CA LYS A 968 39.92 45.07 -34.28
C LYS A 968 40.09 46.43 -33.56
N PRO A 969 40.57 47.50 -34.24
CA PRO A 969 40.86 48.79 -33.61
C PRO A 969 39.67 49.47 -32.91
N GLN A 970 38.45 49.13 -33.30
CA GLN A 970 37.21 49.70 -32.74
C GLN A 970 36.84 49.15 -31.35
N VAL A 971 37.47 48.08 -30.87
CA VAL A 971 37.17 47.49 -29.56
C VAL A 971 37.81 48.32 -28.46
N LYS A 972 36.99 48.88 -27.55
CA LYS A 972 37.50 49.62 -26.38
C LYS A 972 38.03 48.65 -25.32
N ILE A 973 39.16 48.94 -24.71
CA ILE A 973 39.84 48.03 -23.78
C ILE A 973 40.17 48.74 -22.47
N TYR A 974 39.84 48.08 -21.36
CA TYR A 974 40.23 48.45 -20.01
C TYR A 974 41.05 47.29 -19.42
N ASN A 975 42.27 47.57 -18.95
CA ASN A 975 43.14 46.56 -18.33
C ASN A 975 43.21 46.79 -16.81
N THR A 976 42.59 45.91 -16.03
CA THR A 976 42.49 46.04 -14.57
C THR A 976 43.44 45.13 -13.80
N LEU A 977 44.40 44.47 -14.47
CA LEU A 977 45.33 43.50 -13.88
C LEU A 977 46.22 44.04 -12.74
N SER A 978 46.33 45.37 -12.62
CA SER A 978 47.11 46.05 -11.58
C SER A 978 46.26 46.79 -10.56
N PHE A 979 44.94 46.76 -10.72
CA PHE A 979 44.03 47.52 -9.86
C PHE A 979 43.92 46.86 -8.49
N PRO A 980 43.80 47.65 -7.41
CA PRO A 980 43.49 47.12 -6.10
C PRO A 980 42.11 46.44 -6.12
N LEU A 981 41.92 45.46 -5.25
CA LEU A 981 40.71 44.62 -5.26
C LEU A 981 39.40 45.41 -5.15
N HIS A 982 39.36 46.51 -4.39
CA HIS A 982 38.17 47.35 -4.28
C HIS A 982 37.76 47.97 -5.62
N GLU A 983 38.72 48.40 -6.43
CA GLU A 983 38.46 48.88 -7.79
C GLU A 983 37.97 47.75 -8.71
N SER A 984 38.54 46.55 -8.60
CA SER A 984 38.07 45.37 -9.35
C SER A 984 36.63 44.99 -8.99
N ILE A 985 36.24 45.08 -7.71
CA ILE A 985 34.86 44.86 -7.25
C ILE A 985 33.93 45.90 -7.87
N VAL A 986 34.33 47.18 -7.89
CA VAL A 986 33.52 48.24 -8.50
C VAL A 986 33.38 48.04 -10.01
N TRP A 987 34.45 47.69 -10.72
CA TRP A 987 34.40 47.37 -12.15
C TRP A 987 33.46 46.20 -12.45
N ALA A 988 33.50 45.15 -11.64
CA ALA A 988 32.64 43.98 -11.81
C ALA A 988 31.14 44.33 -11.63
N HIS A 989 30.79 45.38 -10.90
CA HIS A 989 29.41 45.88 -10.85
C HIS A 989 29.02 46.65 -12.11
N GLN A 990 29.99 47.21 -12.84
CA GLN A 990 29.71 47.94 -14.08
C GLN A 990 29.47 47.02 -15.27
N ILE A 991 30.02 45.81 -15.32
CA ILE A 991 29.93 44.96 -16.52
C ILE A 991 28.51 44.49 -16.84
N ASP A 992 28.31 44.07 -18.09
CA ASP A 992 27.06 43.49 -18.59
C ASP A 992 27.09 41.95 -18.55
N ALA A 993 28.25 41.37 -18.87
CA ALA A 993 28.47 39.93 -18.82
C ALA A 993 29.94 39.61 -18.57
N TYR A 994 30.26 38.34 -18.29
CA TYR A 994 31.65 37.89 -18.13
C TYR A 994 31.95 36.54 -18.79
N ILE A 995 33.24 36.31 -19.02
CA ILE A 995 33.84 34.99 -19.26
C ILE A 995 34.93 34.79 -18.21
N CYS A 996 34.75 33.79 -17.33
CA CYS A 996 35.60 33.62 -16.16
C CYS A 996 36.04 32.18 -15.91
N VAL A 997 37.29 32.03 -15.44
CA VAL A 997 37.78 30.76 -14.92
C VAL A 997 37.15 30.47 -13.55
N VAL A 998 36.69 29.23 -13.29
CA VAL A 998 36.16 28.85 -11.97
C VAL A 998 37.23 29.03 -10.87
N GLY A 999 36.94 29.93 -9.91
CA GLY A 999 37.86 30.36 -8.86
C GLY A 999 37.69 31.84 -8.53
N SER A 1000 38.77 32.53 -8.13
CA SER A 1000 38.72 33.92 -7.64
C SER A 1000 38.07 34.92 -8.62
N GLY A 1001 38.30 34.80 -9.93
CA GLY A 1001 37.69 35.70 -10.92
C GLY A 1001 36.17 35.53 -11.01
N LEU A 1002 35.69 34.29 -10.81
CA LEU A 1002 34.27 33.99 -10.74
C LEU A 1002 33.65 34.49 -9.41
N VAL A 1003 34.40 34.53 -8.30
CA VAL A 1003 33.90 35.06 -7.02
C VAL A 1003 33.50 36.53 -7.18
N ILE A 1004 34.36 37.36 -7.77
CA ILE A 1004 34.10 38.79 -7.93
C ILE A 1004 32.87 39.00 -8.82
N THR A 1005 32.85 38.39 -10.00
CA THR A 1005 31.81 38.63 -11.01
C THR A 1005 30.47 37.96 -10.74
N SER A 1006 30.46 36.79 -10.07
CA SER A 1006 29.24 36.05 -9.74
C SER A 1006 28.76 36.33 -8.32
N TRP A 1007 29.61 36.11 -7.31
CA TRP A 1007 29.17 36.24 -5.91
C TRP A 1007 29.10 37.68 -5.42
N LEU A 1008 30.02 38.56 -5.86
CA LEU A 1008 30.04 39.94 -5.37
C LEU A 1008 29.27 40.92 -6.26
N SER A 1009 28.98 40.59 -7.52
CA SER A 1009 28.37 41.56 -8.47
C SER A 1009 27.10 41.09 -9.20
N ASP A 1010 26.67 39.84 -9.03
CA ASP A 1010 25.45 39.28 -9.67
C ASP A 1010 25.37 39.50 -11.19
N LYS A 1011 26.46 39.25 -11.91
CA LYS A 1011 26.45 39.37 -13.36
C LYS A 1011 26.18 38.01 -14.01
N PRO A 1012 25.50 37.94 -15.16
CA PRO A 1012 25.41 36.72 -15.93
C PRO A 1012 26.71 36.50 -16.72
N GLY A 1013 27.13 35.25 -16.90
CA GLY A 1013 28.35 35.00 -17.65
C GLY A 1013 28.65 33.53 -17.87
N VAL A 1014 29.73 33.25 -18.61
CA VAL A 1014 30.20 31.90 -18.91
C VAL A 1014 31.34 31.54 -17.99
N ALA A 1015 31.23 30.37 -17.34
CA ALA A 1015 32.27 29.84 -16.46
C ALA A 1015 32.96 28.63 -17.10
N HIS A 1016 34.29 28.63 -17.10
CA HIS A 1016 35.11 27.56 -17.67
C HIS A 1016 36.24 27.13 -16.72
N ALA A 1017 36.65 25.87 -16.75
CA ALA A 1017 37.75 25.34 -15.93
C ALA A 1017 38.18 23.95 -16.42
N ASP A 1018 39.20 23.33 -15.82
CA ASP A 1018 39.44 21.90 -16.04
C ASP A 1018 38.27 21.05 -15.51
N ARG A 1019 38.20 19.78 -15.96
CA ARG A 1019 37.11 18.86 -15.58
C ARG A 1019 36.98 18.64 -14.06
N GLY A 1020 38.08 18.72 -13.32
CA GLY A 1020 38.06 18.58 -11.86
C GLY A 1020 37.38 19.77 -11.18
N HIS A 1021 37.72 20.99 -11.61
CA HIS A 1021 37.15 22.21 -11.06
C HIS A 1021 35.72 22.50 -11.47
N LEU A 1022 35.28 22.04 -12.65
CA LEU A 1022 33.87 22.15 -13.04
C LEU A 1022 32.91 21.47 -12.05
N ASN A 1023 33.37 20.53 -11.22
CA ASN A 1023 32.53 19.91 -10.18
C ASN A 1023 32.00 20.92 -9.16
N GLN A 1024 32.66 22.08 -9.03
CA GLN A 1024 32.25 23.17 -8.14
C GLN A 1024 30.96 23.87 -8.60
N GLN A 1025 30.51 23.66 -9.85
CA GLN A 1025 29.26 24.23 -10.35
C GLN A 1025 28.04 23.91 -9.48
N ARG A 1026 28.07 22.78 -8.75
CA ARG A 1026 26.95 22.29 -7.93
C ARG A 1026 26.59 23.19 -6.76
N PHE A 1027 27.50 24.05 -6.31
CA PHE A 1027 27.27 24.93 -5.16
C PHE A 1027 27.26 26.42 -5.52
N TRP A 1028 27.78 26.83 -6.69
CA TRP A 1028 28.04 28.24 -6.97
C TRP A 1028 26.80 29.14 -6.91
N SER A 1029 25.65 28.65 -7.41
CA SER A 1029 24.36 29.36 -7.37
C SER A 1029 23.52 29.04 -6.13
N ARG A 1030 24.07 28.29 -5.18
CA ARG A 1030 23.35 27.76 -4.02
C ARG A 1030 23.78 28.40 -2.70
N VAL A 1031 24.86 29.18 -2.71
CA VAL A 1031 25.46 29.75 -1.49
C VAL A 1031 25.13 31.23 -1.30
N LYS A 1032 24.27 31.79 -2.16
CA LYS A 1032 23.98 33.22 -2.23
C LYS A 1032 22.51 33.48 -2.50
N GLU A 1033 21.97 34.51 -1.86
CA GLU A 1033 20.62 35.03 -2.07
C GLU A 1033 20.44 35.60 -3.50
N ASN A 1034 19.34 35.27 -4.18
CA ASN A 1034 19.01 35.76 -5.54
C ASN A 1034 20.14 35.55 -6.58
N SER A 1035 20.95 34.50 -6.41
CA SER A 1035 22.14 34.27 -7.23
C SER A 1035 21.83 34.09 -8.72
N ILE A 1036 22.53 34.84 -9.57
CA ILE A 1036 22.57 34.60 -11.02
C ILE A 1036 23.59 33.49 -11.31
N ALA A 1037 23.09 32.32 -11.69
CA ALA A 1037 23.93 31.17 -11.97
C ALA A 1037 24.81 31.40 -13.23
N PRO A 1038 26.14 31.25 -13.14
CA PRO A 1038 27.00 31.22 -14.32
C PRO A 1038 26.58 30.08 -15.25
N LEU A 1039 26.68 30.29 -16.56
CA LEU A 1039 26.55 29.22 -17.53
C LEU A 1039 27.88 28.45 -17.60
N PHE A 1040 27.94 27.32 -16.91
CA PHE A 1040 29.12 26.46 -16.90
C PHE A 1040 29.27 25.70 -18.23
N LEU A 1041 30.52 25.55 -18.67
CA LEU A 1041 30.85 24.59 -19.72
C LEU A 1041 30.56 23.15 -19.25
N LYS A 1042 30.04 22.33 -20.16
CA LYS A 1042 29.78 20.91 -19.90
C LYS A 1042 31.11 20.14 -19.91
N ARG A 1043 31.21 19.08 -19.12
CA ARG A 1043 32.42 18.22 -19.07
C ARG A 1043 32.89 17.71 -20.44
N GLN A 1044 31.96 17.46 -21.36
CA GLN A 1044 32.24 17.01 -22.74
C GLN A 1044 32.81 18.12 -23.65
N GLU A 1045 32.52 19.38 -23.32
CA GLU A 1045 33.01 20.57 -24.05
C GLU A 1045 34.47 20.90 -23.70
N ILE A 1046 35.06 20.17 -22.72
CA ILE A 1046 36.41 20.39 -22.21
C ILE A 1046 37.28 19.16 -22.44
N LYS A 1047 38.44 19.38 -23.07
CA LYS A 1047 39.49 18.38 -23.26
C LYS A 1047 40.59 18.61 -22.20
N PRO A 1048 40.70 17.73 -21.18
CA PRO A 1048 41.74 17.87 -20.16
C PRO A 1048 43.11 17.54 -20.77
N LEU A 1049 44.13 18.32 -20.43
CA LEU A 1049 45.52 17.97 -20.78
C LEU A 1049 46.14 17.05 -19.74
N GLN A 1050 45.59 17.05 -18.52
CA GLN A 1050 45.97 16.17 -17.41
C GLN A 1050 44.70 15.74 -16.67
N ASN A 1051 44.65 14.50 -16.21
CA ASN A 1051 43.51 13.96 -15.47
C ASN A 1051 43.64 14.25 -13.96
N ARG A 1052 43.97 15.49 -13.60
CA ARG A 1052 44.13 15.99 -12.21
C ARG A 1052 43.45 17.34 -12.06
N ALA A 1053 42.90 17.61 -10.88
CA ALA A 1053 42.43 18.95 -10.53
C ALA A 1053 43.59 19.95 -10.60
N TYR A 1054 43.32 21.20 -11.01
CA TYR A 1054 44.29 22.29 -11.18
C TYR A 1054 45.16 22.20 -12.45
N GLY A 1055 44.90 21.24 -13.34
CA GLY A 1055 45.59 21.14 -14.63
C GLY A 1055 45.15 22.20 -15.64
N ASN A 1056 46.00 22.46 -16.64
CA ASN A 1056 45.63 23.23 -17.82
C ASN A 1056 44.71 22.40 -18.73
N TYR A 1057 43.91 23.07 -19.56
CA TYR A 1057 42.92 22.40 -20.42
C TYR A 1057 42.78 23.07 -21.78
N GLN A 1058 42.06 22.39 -22.67
CA GLN A 1058 41.64 22.90 -23.96
C GLN A 1058 40.12 22.96 -24.03
N VAL A 1059 39.64 24.00 -24.69
CA VAL A 1059 38.24 24.24 -25.04
C VAL A 1059 38.19 24.87 -26.43
N ASP A 1060 37.15 24.55 -27.18
CA ASP A 1060 36.86 25.24 -28.44
C ASP A 1060 36.25 26.62 -28.14
N TRP A 1061 36.86 27.67 -28.67
CA TRP A 1061 36.44 29.05 -28.44
C TRP A 1061 35.00 29.30 -28.95
N GLN A 1062 34.56 28.56 -29.98
CA GLN A 1062 33.21 28.70 -30.54
C GLN A 1062 32.12 28.36 -29.51
N ILE A 1063 32.39 27.40 -28.62
CA ILE A 1063 31.45 26.99 -27.58
C ILE A 1063 31.25 28.12 -26.57
N ILE A 1064 32.34 28.76 -26.14
CA ILE A 1064 32.27 29.91 -25.22
C ILE A 1064 31.58 31.08 -25.90
N TYR A 1065 31.92 31.37 -27.17
CA TYR A 1065 31.29 32.41 -27.98
C TYR A 1065 29.76 32.25 -28.05
N GLN A 1066 29.26 31.08 -28.44
CA GLN A 1066 27.81 30.85 -28.57
C GLN A 1066 27.07 31.10 -27.25
N LYS A 1067 27.66 30.63 -26.14
CA LYS A 1067 27.10 30.77 -24.80
C LYS A 1067 27.09 32.24 -24.34
N ILE A 1068 28.21 32.95 -24.50
CA ILE A 1068 28.28 34.36 -24.07
C ILE A 1068 27.42 35.26 -24.96
N PHE A 1069 27.33 34.98 -26.26
CA PHE A 1069 26.47 35.69 -27.19
C PHE A 1069 25.00 35.62 -26.77
N GLN A 1070 24.50 34.42 -26.43
CA GLN A 1070 23.14 34.24 -25.93
C GLN A 1070 22.88 35.03 -24.65
N ILE A 1071 23.85 35.04 -23.72
CA ILE A 1071 23.76 35.82 -22.48
C ILE A 1071 23.66 37.32 -22.79
N ILE A 1072 24.57 37.84 -23.63
CA ILE A 1072 24.57 39.27 -24.01
C ILE A 1072 23.25 39.66 -24.67
N LYS A 1073 22.72 38.85 -25.60
CA LYS A 1073 21.42 39.11 -26.24
C LYS A 1073 20.26 39.14 -25.24
N LYS A 1074 20.31 38.29 -24.21
CA LYS A 1074 19.32 38.32 -23.13
C LYS A 1074 19.41 39.61 -22.31
N VAL A 1075 20.63 40.02 -21.92
CA VAL A 1075 20.86 41.28 -21.19
C VAL A 1075 20.45 42.50 -22.02
N GLU A 1076 20.72 42.49 -23.32
CA GLU A 1076 20.29 43.53 -24.26
C GLU A 1076 18.77 43.70 -24.24
N LYS A 1077 18.03 42.58 -24.32
CA LYS A 1077 16.56 42.57 -24.26
C LYS A 1077 16.03 43.08 -22.92
N GLU A 1078 16.62 42.64 -21.81
CA GLU A 1078 16.21 43.09 -20.46
C GLU A 1078 16.43 44.60 -20.27
N LYS A 1079 17.54 45.14 -20.80
CA LYS A 1079 17.80 46.59 -20.79
C LYS A 1079 16.84 47.40 -21.63
N LEU A 1080 16.41 46.87 -22.79
CA LEU A 1080 15.39 47.53 -23.62
C LEU A 1080 14.04 47.58 -22.90
N ILE A 1081 13.61 46.46 -22.29
CA ILE A 1081 12.35 46.40 -21.52
C ILE A 1081 12.39 47.38 -20.33
N ALA A 1082 13.50 47.44 -19.59
CA ALA A 1082 13.64 48.36 -18.46
C ALA A 1082 13.64 49.85 -18.87
N LYS A 1083 14.00 50.16 -20.12
CA LYS A 1083 13.89 51.51 -20.71
C LYS A 1083 12.47 51.86 -21.15
N ASP A 1084 11.64 50.87 -21.46
CA ASP A 1084 10.24 51.07 -21.86
C ASP A 1084 9.27 51.13 -20.65
N THR A 1085 9.70 50.64 -19.48
CA THR A 1085 8.88 50.63 -18.23
C THR A 1085 9.21 51.77 -17.24
N ASN A 1086 10.30 52.50 -17.45
CA ASN A 1086 10.67 53.73 -16.73
C ASN A 1086 10.41 54.94 -17.62
#